data_AF-A0A3M6B6Y3-F1
#
_entry.id   AF-A0A3M6B6Y3-F1
#
_cell.length_a   1.000
_cell.length_b   1.000
_cell.length_c   1.000
_cell.angle_alpha   90.00
_cell.angle_beta   90.00
_cell.angle_gamma   90.00
#
_symmetry.space_group_name_H-M   'P 1'
#
loop_
_entity.id
_entity.type
_entity.pdbx_description
1 polymer ?
#
loop_
_entity_poly.entity_id
_entity_poly.type
_entity_poly.pdbx_seq_one_letter_code
_entity_poly.pdbx_strand_id
1 'polypeptide(L)'
;MHTAGELPVAAQRISRMTDKNGTHQQRRAALFPKTPATATSLCPFRGPNVAIVPVRYALDRSRYDVNPTQLKPLPKDGDWASLPKLKTRSYTLRQLYDGYVYVFDETAGTLHEYAASASDGHLSRIVWTDAHIGNDQRSGAGEGQPFLLYPREHRLHIAFSPMQWTWRMCEHMRSHAPSRALWMKALDLASYCLTMAEPDTLPLDRIAEAVADIDKDCVVEDGRFADSAIPCARPPSEGAEPDPLWAPLGADVFWQGSVYDQDSSLVIALDDPLAVFNDLGMQLAADQAAFREWQSAHEHKIQIAQTVATLCGAESEAEKLPASVRGDALRTHQYLSEVEAYFEQCILEEAQISSSNVPGDFLLLPDMFKSLDMRKSIETRYGSAPTDESAQAWKDRHKWRREVDLSSARQYLLQHLPTGDKRLQQVRDTQSDFQHWAAHIGTEPLKLFIDTTHPKTLLYLQTIMLNLQIIYAQDSAANAWLAEQEANSSSLFGTLRYGFSPALKHALHQEADALLNGLGDVTNLATRIGELNGVLNHQGFADKPWMKALKQPVQDTFKALGELASGAGKARFESVLLAWVPIDSRMALGKQQNIVALLRTLLIGQILLDSTARVAINEQTVTKLKQWVSEWQVLNKQISELVR
;
A
#
# COMPACT_ATOMS: atom_id res chain seq x y z
N MET A 1 -25.62 29.70 5.25
CA MET A 1 -26.03 30.52 4.09
C MET A 1 -24.80 31.25 3.57
N HIS A 2 -24.11 30.66 2.60
CA HIS A 2 -23.16 31.34 1.73
C HIS A 2 -23.44 30.83 0.32
N THR A 3 -23.74 31.77 -0.56
CA THR A 3 -24.31 31.60 -1.89
C THR A 3 -23.32 30.97 -2.85
N ALA A 4 -23.81 29.94 -3.56
CA ALA A 4 -23.18 29.34 -4.73
C ALA A 4 -22.97 30.40 -5.82
N GLY A 5 -21.71 30.60 -6.22
CA GLY A 5 -21.36 31.32 -7.43
C GLY A 5 -21.31 30.34 -8.60
N GLU A 6 -22.21 30.53 -9.56
CA GLU A 6 -22.23 29.82 -10.83
C GLU A 6 -20.90 30.00 -11.58
N LEU A 7 -20.24 28.90 -11.91
CA LEU A 7 -19.09 28.88 -12.82
C LEU A 7 -19.59 29.14 -14.25
N PRO A 8 -18.93 30.01 -15.06
CA PRO A 8 -19.35 30.25 -16.43
C PRO A 8 -19.13 29.01 -17.31
N VAL A 9 -20.19 28.56 -17.96
CA VAL A 9 -20.27 27.44 -18.92
C VAL A 9 -19.38 27.63 -20.18
N ALA A 10 -18.62 28.72 -20.28
CA ALA A 10 -17.76 29.04 -21.42
C ALA A 10 -16.33 28.46 -21.33
N ALA A 11 -15.91 27.86 -20.21
CA ALA A 11 -14.57 27.27 -20.05
C ALA A 11 -14.48 25.78 -20.46
N GLN A 12 -15.58 25.15 -20.87
CA GLN A 12 -15.64 23.71 -21.22
C GLN A 12 -15.33 23.38 -22.69
N ARG A 13 -14.85 24.35 -23.48
CA ARG A 13 -14.43 24.14 -24.88
C ARG A 13 -12.97 24.54 -25.12
N ILE A 14 -12.05 23.99 -24.33
CA ILE A 14 -10.72 23.70 -24.84
C ILE A 14 -10.70 22.20 -25.06
N SER A 15 -10.79 21.82 -26.33
CA SER A 15 -10.58 20.46 -26.81
C SER A 15 -9.22 19.97 -26.32
N ARG A 16 -9.17 19.32 -25.15
CA ARG A 16 -8.02 18.56 -24.67
C ARG A 16 -7.97 17.26 -25.46
N MET A 17 -7.75 17.34 -26.77
CA MET A 17 -7.34 16.16 -27.53
C MET A 17 -5.97 15.79 -26.98
N THR A 18 -5.89 14.66 -26.29
CA THR A 18 -4.60 14.03 -26.00
C THR A 18 -3.89 13.77 -27.34
N ASP A 19 -2.58 14.01 -27.42
CA ASP A 19 -1.78 13.78 -28.63
C ASP A 19 -1.87 12.32 -29.13
N LYS A 20 -2.32 11.41 -28.25
CA LYS A 20 -2.50 9.97 -28.47
C LYS A 20 -3.89 9.55 -28.97
N ASN A 21 -4.72 10.49 -29.46
CA ASN A 21 -6.01 10.18 -30.10
C ASN A 21 -5.91 9.60 -31.53
N GLY A 22 -4.69 9.54 -32.08
CA GLY A 22 -4.44 9.13 -33.46
C GLY A 22 -4.85 10.18 -34.49
N THR A 23 -3.89 10.61 -35.30
CA THR A 23 -4.12 11.49 -36.46
C THR A 23 -4.97 10.79 -37.52
N HIS A 24 -5.56 11.56 -38.44
CA HIS A 24 -6.28 10.99 -39.60
C HIS A 24 -5.43 10.00 -40.41
N GLN A 25 -4.12 10.26 -40.53
CA GLN A 25 -3.19 9.37 -41.22
C GLN A 25 -2.97 8.07 -40.45
N GLN A 26 -2.79 8.13 -39.13
CA GLN A 26 -2.64 6.96 -38.28
C GLN A 26 -3.92 6.09 -38.29
N ARG A 27 -5.09 6.69 -38.14
CA ARG A 27 -6.38 5.97 -38.23
C ARG A 27 -6.56 5.26 -39.56
N ARG A 28 -6.21 5.92 -40.67
CA ARG A 28 -6.22 5.29 -42.00
C ARG A 28 -5.21 4.15 -42.09
N ALA A 29 -3.99 4.33 -41.57
CA ALA A 29 -2.95 3.31 -41.63
C ALA A 29 -3.24 2.10 -40.74
N ALA A 30 -3.93 2.30 -39.61
CA ALA A 30 -4.41 1.23 -38.74
C ALA A 30 -5.40 0.33 -39.49
N LEU A 31 -6.38 0.92 -40.19
CA LEU A 31 -7.38 0.19 -40.99
C LEU A 31 -6.83 -0.42 -42.29
N PHE A 32 -5.87 0.26 -42.92
CA PHE A 32 -5.29 -0.14 -44.19
C PHE A 32 -3.76 -0.28 -44.05
N PRO A 33 -3.27 -1.50 -43.73
CA PRO A 33 -1.85 -1.77 -43.58
C PRO A 33 -1.07 -1.34 -44.83
N LYS A 34 0.15 -0.85 -44.64
CA LYS A 34 1.01 -0.40 -45.75
C LYS A 34 1.62 -1.57 -46.55
N THR A 35 1.33 -2.81 -46.16
CA THR A 35 1.78 -4.03 -46.83
C THR A 35 1.10 -4.15 -48.21
N PRO A 36 1.85 -4.11 -49.33
CA PRO A 36 1.25 -4.18 -50.65
C PRO A 36 0.59 -5.55 -50.89
N ALA A 37 -0.63 -5.52 -51.44
CA ALA A 37 -1.38 -6.69 -51.88
C ALA A 37 -0.78 -7.29 -53.17
N THR A 38 0.48 -7.75 -53.14
CA THR A 38 1.04 -8.49 -54.27
C THR A 38 0.68 -9.97 -54.16
N ALA A 39 -0.14 -10.39 -55.11
CA ALA A 39 -0.73 -11.72 -55.29
C ALA A 39 0.23 -12.90 -55.11
N THR A 40 -0.29 -13.93 -54.45
CA THR A 40 0.13 -15.34 -54.48
C THR A 40 1.57 -15.66 -54.06
N SER A 41 1.69 -16.36 -52.92
CA SER A 41 2.77 -17.29 -52.51
C SER A 41 3.98 -16.81 -51.68
N LEU A 42 3.90 -15.75 -50.86
CA LEU A 42 5.03 -15.39 -49.99
C LEU A 42 4.53 -14.85 -48.63
N CYS A 43 4.95 -15.54 -47.56
CA CYS A 43 4.63 -15.40 -46.13
C CYS A 43 4.30 -13.95 -45.67
N PRO A 44 3.28 -13.73 -44.82
CA PRO A 44 2.88 -12.40 -44.34
C PRO A 44 3.96 -11.63 -43.55
N PHE A 45 5.02 -12.29 -43.11
CA PHE A 45 6.12 -11.70 -42.32
C PHE A 45 7.26 -11.15 -43.21
N ARG A 46 7.20 -9.92 -43.74
CA ARG A 46 8.25 -9.42 -44.69
C ARG A 46 9.16 -8.26 -44.27
N GLY A 47 8.91 -7.52 -43.18
CA GLY A 47 9.85 -6.48 -42.73
C GLY A 47 11.19 -7.02 -42.20
N PRO A 48 12.36 -6.37 -42.43
CA PRO A 48 13.61 -6.79 -41.79
C PRO A 48 13.62 -6.55 -40.28
N ASN A 49 12.71 -5.69 -39.80
CA ASN A 49 12.63 -5.27 -38.41
C ASN A 49 11.23 -5.55 -37.84
N VAL A 50 11.17 -5.63 -36.51
CA VAL A 50 9.95 -5.75 -35.71
C VAL A 50 9.77 -4.47 -34.90
N ALA A 51 8.56 -3.93 -34.90
CA ALA A 51 8.21 -2.82 -34.02
C ALA A 51 7.68 -3.37 -32.69
N ILE A 52 8.19 -2.83 -31.59
CA ILE A 52 7.93 -3.27 -30.22
C ILE A 52 7.36 -2.08 -29.45
N VAL A 53 6.15 -2.22 -28.92
CA VAL A 53 5.49 -1.21 -28.09
C VAL A 53 5.61 -1.64 -26.62
N PRO A 54 6.47 -0.99 -25.83
CA PRO A 54 6.57 -1.32 -24.41
C PRO A 54 5.39 -0.74 -23.63
N VAL A 55 4.81 -1.58 -22.77
CA VAL A 55 3.82 -1.22 -21.76
C VAL A 55 4.31 -1.73 -20.40
N ARG A 56 3.56 -1.52 -19.32
CA ARG A 56 3.96 -1.98 -17.99
C ARG A 56 2.86 -2.79 -17.31
N TYR A 57 3.30 -3.69 -16.44
CA TYR A 57 2.43 -4.29 -15.43
C TYR A 57 1.91 -3.22 -14.46
N ALA A 58 0.60 -3.29 -14.18
CA ALA A 58 -0.06 -2.38 -13.25
C ALA A 58 -1.24 -3.08 -12.55
N LEU A 59 -1.83 -2.40 -11.57
CA LEU A 59 -3.09 -2.82 -10.98
C LEU A 59 -4.27 -2.23 -11.76
N ASP A 60 -5.29 -3.07 -11.97
CA ASP A 60 -6.55 -2.69 -12.60
C ASP A 60 -7.34 -1.74 -11.69
N ARG A 61 -8.53 -1.28 -12.04
CA ARG A 61 -9.29 -0.26 -11.28
C ARG A 61 -9.42 -0.60 -9.79
N SER A 62 -9.31 0.42 -8.93
CA SER A 62 -9.53 0.25 -7.49
C SER A 62 -11.02 0.20 -7.15
N ARG A 63 -11.33 -0.17 -5.91
CA ARG A 63 -12.70 -0.08 -5.36
C ARG A 63 -13.21 1.35 -5.18
N TYR A 64 -12.32 2.34 -5.25
CA TYR A 64 -12.59 3.78 -5.18
C TYR A 64 -12.49 4.46 -6.55
N ASP A 65 -12.19 3.70 -7.61
CA ASP A 65 -12.33 4.18 -8.99
C ASP A 65 -13.78 4.59 -9.24
N VAL A 66 -13.97 5.50 -10.20
CA VAL A 66 -15.31 5.94 -10.64
C VAL A 66 -16.20 4.79 -11.11
N ASN A 67 -15.63 3.74 -11.73
CA ASN A 67 -16.34 2.54 -12.18
C ASN A 67 -15.54 1.28 -11.79
N PRO A 68 -15.58 0.87 -10.51
CA PRO A 68 -14.70 -0.17 -9.94
C PRO A 68 -14.95 -1.58 -10.51
N THR A 69 -16.09 -1.80 -11.19
CA THR A 69 -16.46 -3.09 -11.79
C THR A 69 -16.01 -3.23 -13.24
N GLN A 70 -15.58 -2.16 -13.90
CA GLN A 70 -15.17 -2.17 -15.31
C GLN A 70 -13.70 -2.56 -15.45
N LEU A 71 -13.40 -3.79 -15.06
CA LEU A 71 -12.05 -4.36 -15.04
C LEU A 71 -11.60 -4.77 -16.45
N LYS A 72 -10.29 -4.70 -16.68
CA LYS A 72 -9.59 -5.16 -17.88
C LYS A 72 -8.38 -6.02 -17.46
N PRO A 73 -8.61 -7.23 -16.92
CA PRO A 73 -7.53 -8.06 -16.41
C PRO A 73 -6.60 -8.54 -17.53
N LEU A 74 -5.41 -9.02 -17.17
CA LEU A 74 -4.47 -9.67 -18.11
C LEU A 74 -5.18 -10.74 -18.97
N PRO A 75 -5.01 -10.72 -20.31
CA PRO A 75 -5.60 -11.72 -21.21
C PRO A 75 -5.22 -13.15 -20.82
N LYS A 76 -6.17 -14.09 -20.84
CA LYS A 76 -5.97 -15.45 -20.32
C LYS A 76 -5.00 -16.31 -21.15
N ASP A 77 -4.79 -15.93 -22.39
CA ASP A 77 -4.01 -16.63 -23.38
C ASP A 77 -2.54 -16.15 -23.47
N GLY A 78 -2.19 -15.08 -22.75
CA GLY A 78 -0.80 -14.63 -22.64
C GLY A 78 0.02 -15.42 -21.62
N ASP A 79 1.31 -15.57 -21.90
CA ASP A 79 2.30 -16.12 -20.96
C ASP A 79 2.89 -15.00 -20.10
N TRP A 80 2.21 -14.69 -18.99
CA TRP A 80 2.56 -13.55 -18.13
C TRP A 80 3.49 -13.93 -17.00
N ALA A 81 4.28 -12.94 -16.55
CA ALA A 81 5.09 -13.03 -15.35
C ALA A 81 4.30 -13.59 -14.15
N SER A 82 4.98 -14.43 -13.35
CA SER A 82 4.42 -15.00 -12.13
C SER A 82 4.35 -13.97 -11.00
N LEU A 83 3.30 -13.15 -11.03
CA LEU A 83 3.02 -12.13 -10.01
C LEU A 83 2.34 -12.75 -8.76
N PRO A 84 2.63 -12.27 -7.54
CA PRO A 84 1.96 -12.70 -6.32
C PRO A 84 0.45 -12.48 -6.39
N LYS A 85 -0.32 -13.43 -5.89
CA LYS A 85 -1.78 -13.34 -5.89
C LYS A 85 -2.27 -12.32 -4.87
N LEU A 86 -3.02 -11.33 -5.33
CA LEU A 86 -3.65 -10.31 -4.50
C LEU A 86 -5.11 -10.67 -4.19
N LYS A 87 -5.59 -10.28 -3.01
CA LYS A 87 -6.98 -10.44 -2.59
C LYS A 87 -7.86 -9.27 -3.05
N THR A 88 -7.28 -8.09 -3.16
CA THR A 88 -8.03 -6.84 -3.24
C THR A 88 -8.11 -6.23 -4.63
N ARG A 89 -7.22 -6.63 -5.54
CA ARG A 89 -7.05 -6.08 -6.90
C ARG A 89 -6.63 -7.17 -7.90
N SER A 90 -6.90 -6.94 -9.18
CA SER A 90 -6.38 -7.71 -10.31
C SER A 90 -5.26 -6.97 -11.03
N TYR A 91 -4.39 -7.72 -11.72
CA TYR A 91 -3.37 -7.15 -12.60
C TYR A 91 -3.93 -6.81 -13.99
N THR A 92 -3.38 -5.77 -14.59
CA THR A 92 -3.65 -5.30 -15.95
C THR A 92 -2.34 -4.81 -16.59
N LEU A 93 -2.38 -4.49 -17.88
CA LEU A 93 -1.36 -3.68 -18.54
C LEU A 93 -1.80 -2.22 -18.59
N ARG A 94 -0.84 -1.31 -18.49
CA ARG A 94 -1.00 0.15 -18.66
C ARG A 94 0.15 0.73 -19.47
N GLN A 95 -0.07 1.88 -20.07
CA GLN A 95 0.99 2.61 -20.78
C GLN A 95 2.17 2.94 -19.85
N LEU A 96 3.35 3.10 -20.45
CA LEU A 96 4.48 3.72 -19.77
C LEU A 96 4.16 5.18 -19.46
N TYR A 97 4.80 5.67 -18.40
CA TYR A 97 4.84 7.08 -18.04
C TYR A 97 6.26 7.62 -18.23
N ASP A 98 6.47 8.90 -17.90
CA ASP A 98 7.76 9.56 -18.06
C ASP A 98 8.87 8.77 -17.36
N GLY A 99 9.89 8.40 -18.12
CA GLY A 99 10.96 7.51 -17.67
C GLY A 99 11.90 7.12 -18.78
N TYR A 100 12.53 5.95 -18.66
CA TYR A 100 13.55 5.47 -19.58
C TYR A 100 13.36 3.99 -19.90
N VAL A 101 13.55 3.64 -21.17
CA VAL A 101 13.58 2.25 -21.64
C VAL A 101 15.00 1.90 -22.07
N TYR A 102 15.50 0.77 -21.57
CA TYR A 102 16.81 0.24 -21.87
C TYR A 102 16.67 -1.06 -22.63
N VAL A 103 17.44 -1.20 -23.71
CA VAL A 103 17.45 -2.41 -24.53
C VAL A 103 18.88 -2.86 -24.72
N PHE A 104 19.22 -4.01 -24.16
CA PHE A 104 20.46 -4.70 -24.48
C PHE A 104 20.19 -5.67 -25.64
N ASP A 105 20.74 -5.35 -26.80
CA ASP A 105 20.74 -6.23 -27.96
C ASP A 105 21.84 -7.27 -27.77
N GLU A 106 21.43 -8.50 -27.43
CA GLU A 106 22.36 -9.59 -27.15
C GLU A 106 23.07 -10.06 -28.43
N THR A 107 22.38 -10.01 -29.56
CA THR A 107 22.93 -10.38 -30.87
C THR A 107 23.99 -9.38 -31.33
N ALA A 108 23.74 -8.07 -31.16
CA ALA A 108 24.67 -7.01 -31.54
C ALA A 108 25.71 -6.67 -30.43
N GLY A 109 25.48 -7.08 -29.19
CA GLY A 109 26.34 -6.76 -28.05
C GLY A 109 26.28 -5.28 -27.62
N THR A 110 25.15 -4.60 -27.85
CA THR A 110 25.00 -3.15 -27.63
C THR A 110 23.85 -2.81 -26.70
N LEU A 111 24.07 -1.86 -25.78
CA LEU A 111 23.03 -1.27 -24.94
C LEU A 111 22.51 0.02 -25.58
N HIS A 112 21.19 0.11 -25.76
CA HIS A 112 20.49 1.30 -26.22
C HIS A 112 19.64 1.89 -25.10
N GLU A 113 19.57 3.22 -25.06
CA GLU A 113 18.81 3.99 -24.08
C GLU A 113 17.79 4.88 -24.80
N TYR A 114 16.57 4.91 -24.28
CA TYR A 114 15.46 5.70 -24.81
C TYR A 114 14.79 6.48 -23.68
N ALA A 115 14.53 7.77 -23.88
CA ALA A 115 13.63 8.54 -23.02
C ALA A 115 12.18 8.25 -23.43
N ALA A 116 11.35 7.85 -22.47
CA ALA A 116 9.92 7.63 -22.66
C ALA A 116 9.14 8.87 -22.20
N SER A 117 8.21 9.33 -23.03
CA SER A 117 7.35 10.47 -22.75
C SER A 117 5.88 10.02 -22.72
N ALA A 118 5.22 10.25 -21.59
CA ALA A 118 3.84 9.84 -21.37
C ALA A 118 2.85 10.68 -22.18
N SER A 119 3.15 11.96 -22.37
CA SER A 119 2.26 12.95 -22.98
C SER A 119 1.99 12.65 -24.45
N ASP A 120 3.05 12.41 -25.22
CA ASP A 120 3.00 12.10 -26.65
C ASP A 120 3.15 10.59 -26.95
N GLY A 121 3.54 9.78 -25.97
CA GLY A 121 3.71 8.33 -26.13
C GLY A 121 4.94 7.93 -26.93
N HIS A 122 5.91 8.84 -27.12
CA HIS A 122 7.12 8.59 -27.90
C HIS A 122 8.30 8.09 -27.05
N LEU A 123 9.17 7.36 -27.74
CA LEU A 123 10.47 6.86 -27.27
C LEU A 123 11.56 7.55 -28.09
N SER A 124 12.34 8.41 -27.44
CA SER A 124 13.41 9.18 -28.07
C SER A 124 14.77 8.56 -27.75
N ARG A 125 15.48 8.08 -28.78
CA ARG A 125 16.78 7.41 -28.60
C ARG A 125 17.84 8.40 -28.10
N ILE A 126 18.50 8.06 -27.00
CA ILE A 126 19.67 8.78 -26.48
C ILE A 126 20.92 8.09 -27.01
N VAL A 127 21.53 8.68 -28.03
CA VAL A 127 22.81 8.19 -28.57
C VAL A 127 23.95 8.72 -27.71
N TRP A 128 24.74 7.81 -27.14
CA TRP A 128 25.89 8.19 -26.31
C TRP A 128 27.00 8.78 -27.18
N THR A 129 27.51 9.94 -26.76
CA THR A 129 28.66 10.63 -27.36
C THR A 129 29.81 10.59 -26.36
N ASP A 130 31.01 11.03 -26.75
CA ASP A 130 32.15 11.12 -25.82
C ASP A 130 31.84 11.96 -24.57
N ALA A 131 30.96 12.96 -24.70
CA ALA A 131 30.50 13.77 -23.58
C ALA A 131 29.55 13.03 -22.62
N HIS A 132 28.95 11.90 -23.03
CA HIS A 132 28.05 11.11 -22.21
C HIS A 132 28.76 9.96 -21.47
N ILE A 133 29.96 9.57 -21.91
CA ILE A 133 30.71 8.47 -21.29
C ILE A 133 31.09 8.86 -19.86
N GLY A 134 30.72 8.01 -18.90
CA GLY A 134 31.00 8.24 -17.48
C GLY A 134 30.01 9.17 -16.77
N ASN A 135 29.02 9.73 -17.47
CA ASN A 135 28.05 10.67 -16.90
C ASN A 135 26.71 10.00 -16.57
N ASP A 136 26.19 10.30 -15.38
CA ASP A 136 24.91 9.78 -14.89
C ASP A 136 23.69 10.47 -15.53
N GLN A 137 23.85 11.71 -15.99
CA GLN A 137 22.81 12.45 -16.71
C GLN A 137 23.17 12.53 -18.18
N ARG A 138 22.28 12.04 -19.03
CA ARG A 138 22.47 12.01 -20.47
C ARG A 138 21.20 12.50 -21.15
N SER A 139 21.37 13.34 -22.15
CA SER A 139 20.25 13.88 -22.93
C SER A 139 20.48 13.57 -24.41
N GLY A 140 19.39 13.41 -25.15
CA GLY A 140 19.44 13.13 -26.58
C GLY A 140 18.35 13.90 -27.31
N ALA A 141 18.66 14.32 -28.54
CA ALA A 141 17.73 15.01 -29.44
C ALA A 141 17.23 14.09 -30.58
N GLY A 142 17.17 12.78 -30.33
CA GLY A 142 16.66 11.83 -31.32
C GLY A 142 15.19 12.08 -31.63
N GLU A 143 14.78 11.90 -32.89
CA GLU A 143 13.36 11.90 -33.24
C GLU A 143 12.64 10.77 -32.49
N GLY A 144 11.59 11.12 -31.75
CA GLY A 144 10.79 10.17 -30.98
C GLY A 144 9.88 9.33 -31.88
N GLN A 145 9.76 8.03 -31.57
CA GLN A 145 8.80 7.12 -32.22
C GLN A 145 7.97 6.39 -31.17
N PRO A 146 6.71 6.01 -31.45
CA PRO A 146 5.84 5.35 -30.46
C PRO A 146 6.17 3.86 -30.26
N PHE A 147 7.27 3.38 -30.83
CA PHE A 147 7.73 2.00 -30.76
C PHE A 147 9.26 1.94 -30.85
N LEU A 148 9.82 0.82 -30.41
CA LEU A 148 11.21 0.44 -30.62
C LEU A 148 11.31 -0.37 -31.92
N LEU A 149 12.38 -0.22 -32.69
CA LEU A 149 12.57 -0.93 -33.96
C LEU A 149 13.88 -1.72 -33.93
N TYR A 150 13.77 -3.05 -34.02
CA TYR A 150 14.92 -3.97 -33.95
C TYR A 150 14.87 -5.05 -35.04
N PRO A 151 16.01 -5.58 -35.48
CA PRO A 151 16.04 -6.62 -36.50
C PRO A 151 15.38 -7.90 -36.02
N ARG A 152 14.67 -8.57 -36.93
CA ARG A 152 13.80 -9.70 -36.61
C ARG A 152 14.52 -10.94 -36.07
N GLU A 153 15.81 -11.09 -36.35
CA GLU A 153 16.62 -12.22 -35.89
C GLU A 153 17.32 -11.96 -34.56
N HIS A 154 17.06 -10.81 -33.93
CA HIS A 154 17.78 -10.40 -32.73
C HIS A 154 17.10 -10.88 -31.45
N ARG A 155 17.94 -11.16 -30.45
CA ARG A 155 17.52 -11.42 -29.08
C ARG A 155 17.80 -10.18 -28.22
N LEU A 156 16.79 -9.73 -27.50
CA LEU A 156 16.82 -8.50 -26.73
C LEU A 156 16.61 -8.78 -25.24
N HIS A 157 17.13 -7.89 -24.41
CA HIS A 157 16.76 -7.75 -23.00
C HIS A 157 16.25 -6.33 -22.81
N ILE A 158 15.00 -6.16 -22.36
CA ILE A 158 14.31 -4.88 -22.29
C ILE A 158 13.90 -4.58 -20.84
N ALA A 159 14.12 -3.35 -20.39
CA ALA A 159 13.70 -2.90 -19.07
C ALA A 159 13.20 -1.46 -19.10
N PHE A 160 12.26 -1.16 -18.21
CA PHE A 160 11.80 0.19 -17.93
C PHE A 160 12.34 0.67 -16.58
N SER A 161 12.66 1.95 -16.48
CA SER A 161 13.03 2.60 -15.24
C SER A 161 12.46 4.01 -15.19
N PRO A 162 11.79 4.41 -14.08
CA PRO A 162 11.30 5.79 -13.91
C PRO A 162 12.44 6.81 -13.83
N MET A 163 13.61 6.35 -13.40
CA MET A 163 14.83 7.15 -13.27
C MET A 163 15.85 6.75 -14.33
N GLN A 164 16.60 7.72 -14.84
CA GLN A 164 17.74 7.43 -15.70
C GLN A 164 18.78 6.58 -14.93
N TRP A 165 19.20 5.47 -15.51
CA TRP A 165 20.24 4.61 -14.93
C TRP A 165 21.55 5.39 -14.76
N THR A 166 22.21 5.17 -13.62
CA THR A 166 23.58 5.65 -13.41
C THR A 166 24.51 5.00 -14.43
N TRP A 167 25.62 5.64 -14.74
CA TRP A 167 26.66 5.08 -15.60
C TRP A 167 27.13 3.72 -15.09
N ARG A 168 27.28 3.58 -13.77
CA ARG A 168 27.61 2.31 -13.12
C ARG A 168 26.59 1.21 -13.42
N MET A 169 25.29 1.52 -13.36
CA MET A 169 24.23 0.56 -13.69
C MET A 169 24.29 0.16 -15.17
N CYS A 170 24.48 1.13 -16.06
CA CYS A 170 24.67 0.89 -17.49
C CYS A 170 25.85 -0.07 -17.77
N GLU A 171 27.01 0.17 -17.15
CA GLU A 171 28.19 -0.70 -17.30
C GLU A 171 28.00 -2.09 -16.69
N HIS A 172 27.34 -2.19 -15.54
CA HIS A 172 26.95 -3.47 -14.95
C HIS A 172 26.06 -4.27 -15.90
N MET A 173 25.04 -3.62 -16.48
CA MET A 173 24.16 -4.27 -17.44
C MET A 173 24.86 -4.64 -18.73
N ARG A 174 25.83 -3.86 -19.21
CA ARG A 174 26.63 -4.21 -20.40
C ARG A 174 27.51 -5.44 -20.14
N SER A 175 28.09 -5.55 -18.96
CA SER A 175 29.11 -6.57 -18.66
C SER A 175 28.60 -7.82 -17.93
N HIS A 176 27.39 -7.80 -17.34
CA HIS A 176 26.91 -8.87 -16.46
C HIS A 176 25.67 -9.60 -16.98
N ALA A 177 25.88 -10.63 -17.80
CA ALA A 177 24.81 -11.44 -18.40
C ALA A 177 23.81 -12.06 -17.40
N PRO A 178 24.24 -12.60 -16.23
CA PRO A 178 23.29 -13.16 -15.27
C PRO A 178 22.28 -12.12 -14.75
N SER A 179 22.72 -10.90 -14.42
CA SER A 179 21.81 -9.83 -13.98
C SER A 179 20.85 -9.43 -15.08
N ARG A 180 21.30 -9.35 -16.34
CA ARG A 180 20.39 -9.07 -17.46
C ARG A 180 19.27 -10.12 -17.54
N ALA A 181 19.63 -11.41 -17.52
CA ALA A 181 18.66 -12.50 -17.60
C ALA A 181 17.69 -12.55 -16.40
N LEU A 182 18.09 -12.03 -15.24
CA LEU A 182 17.27 -12.01 -14.02
C LEU A 182 16.42 -10.75 -13.88
N TRP A 183 16.88 -9.60 -14.37
CA TRP A 183 16.27 -8.30 -14.06
C TRP A 183 15.61 -7.64 -15.27
N MET A 184 15.96 -8.03 -16.50
CA MET A 184 15.37 -7.50 -17.73
C MET A 184 14.49 -8.55 -18.41
N LYS A 185 13.50 -8.10 -19.18
CA LYS A 185 12.63 -8.97 -19.98
C LYS A 185 13.37 -9.46 -21.22
N ALA A 186 13.59 -10.77 -21.31
CA ALA A 186 14.14 -11.38 -22.50
C ALA A 186 13.08 -11.46 -23.60
N LEU A 187 13.47 -11.15 -24.83
CA LEU A 187 12.61 -11.21 -26.00
C LEU A 187 13.40 -11.79 -27.18
N ASP A 188 13.00 -12.97 -27.65
CA ASP A 188 13.53 -13.56 -28.88
C ASP A 188 12.61 -13.21 -30.06
N LEU A 189 13.04 -12.25 -30.89
CA LEU A 189 12.21 -11.79 -32.01
C LEU A 189 12.07 -12.84 -33.12
N ALA A 190 13.06 -13.74 -33.27
CA ALA A 190 13.00 -14.80 -34.26
C ALA A 190 11.93 -15.81 -33.87
N SER A 191 11.93 -16.21 -32.60
CA SER A 191 10.91 -17.08 -32.01
C SER A 191 9.53 -16.42 -32.04
N TYR A 192 9.42 -15.15 -31.63
CA TYR A 192 8.16 -14.40 -31.70
C TYR A 192 7.56 -14.38 -33.10
N CYS A 193 8.34 -14.10 -34.13
CA CYS A 193 7.81 -14.09 -35.50
C CYS A 193 7.36 -15.46 -36.02
N LEU A 194 7.72 -16.55 -35.34
CA LEU A 194 7.23 -17.90 -35.66
C LEU A 194 5.98 -18.26 -34.83
N THR A 195 5.94 -17.85 -33.56
CA THR A 195 4.93 -18.32 -32.59
C THR A 195 3.86 -17.30 -32.26
N MET A 196 4.17 -16.01 -32.38
CA MET A 196 3.41 -14.86 -31.86
C MET A 196 3.09 -14.96 -30.36
N ALA A 197 3.92 -15.69 -29.61
CA ALA A 197 3.63 -16.09 -28.24
C ALA A 197 4.91 -16.18 -27.40
N GLU A 198 5.73 -15.12 -27.40
CA GLU A 198 6.84 -15.00 -26.45
C GLU A 198 6.32 -14.58 -25.06
N PRO A 199 7.03 -14.93 -23.97
CA PRO A 199 6.67 -14.50 -22.63
C PRO A 199 6.50 -12.98 -22.52
N ASP A 200 5.51 -12.55 -21.75
CA ASP A 200 5.16 -11.15 -21.51
C ASP A 200 4.75 -10.35 -22.77
N THR A 201 4.47 -11.01 -23.90
CA THR A 201 4.13 -10.36 -25.17
C THR A 201 2.70 -10.61 -25.65
N LEU A 202 2.21 -9.69 -26.50
CA LEU A 202 0.99 -9.83 -27.28
C LEU A 202 1.15 -9.21 -28.68
N PRO A 203 0.41 -9.69 -29.68
CA PRO A 203 0.24 -8.97 -30.95
C PRO A 203 -0.25 -7.54 -30.78
N LEU A 204 0.27 -6.61 -31.60
CA LEU A 204 -0.04 -5.17 -31.49
C LEU A 204 -1.51 -4.84 -31.77
N ASP A 205 -2.19 -5.61 -32.61
CA ASP A 205 -3.61 -5.44 -32.92
C ASP A 205 -4.52 -5.63 -31.68
N ARG A 206 -4.04 -6.35 -30.66
CA ARG A 206 -4.73 -6.57 -29.38
C ARG A 206 -4.40 -5.55 -28.29
N ILE A 207 -3.66 -4.48 -28.60
CA ILE A 207 -3.28 -3.47 -27.60
C ILE A 207 -4.51 -2.85 -26.89
N ALA A 208 -5.59 -2.59 -27.64
CA ALA A 208 -6.84 -2.06 -27.10
C ALA A 208 -7.61 -3.06 -26.22
N GLU A 209 -7.33 -4.35 -26.34
CA GLU A 209 -7.94 -5.40 -25.51
C GLU A 209 -7.19 -5.56 -24.19
N ALA A 210 -5.88 -5.41 -24.20
CA ALA A 210 -5.01 -5.73 -23.07
C ALA A 210 -4.62 -4.53 -22.20
N VAL A 211 -4.50 -3.32 -22.76
CA VAL A 211 -3.97 -2.15 -22.06
C VAL A 211 -5.11 -1.25 -21.57
N ALA A 212 -5.25 -1.07 -20.26
CA ALA A 212 -6.46 -0.49 -19.64
C ALA A 212 -6.67 1.01 -19.85
N ASP A 213 -5.60 1.74 -20.13
CA ASP A 213 -5.63 3.17 -20.49
C ASP A 213 -5.52 3.41 -22.00
N ILE A 214 -5.67 2.34 -22.81
CA ILE A 214 -5.81 2.42 -24.27
C ILE A 214 -7.22 1.98 -24.67
N ASP A 215 -7.90 2.86 -25.37
CA ASP A 215 -9.23 2.63 -25.93
C ASP A 215 -9.15 2.26 -27.42
N LYS A 216 -10.21 1.61 -27.90
CA LYS A 216 -10.35 1.25 -29.32
C LYS A 216 -10.82 2.47 -30.12
N ASP A 217 -10.16 2.75 -31.24
CA ASP A 217 -10.44 3.79 -32.23
C ASP A 217 -10.33 5.26 -31.74
N CYS A 218 -10.83 5.58 -30.55
CA CYS A 218 -10.79 6.91 -29.95
C CYS A 218 -10.72 6.86 -28.43
N VAL A 219 -10.14 7.90 -27.83
CA VAL A 219 -10.06 8.05 -26.37
C VAL A 219 -11.45 8.32 -25.79
N VAL A 220 -11.80 7.59 -24.73
CA VAL A 220 -13.03 7.77 -23.95
C VAL A 220 -12.66 8.26 -22.55
N GLU A 221 -12.86 9.56 -22.34
CA GLU A 221 -12.68 10.20 -21.03
C GLU A 221 -13.79 9.77 -20.06
N ASP A 222 -13.48 8.83 -19.18
CA ASP A 222 -14.40 8.28 -18.18
C ASP A 222 -13.93 8.49 -16.73
N GLY A 223 -12.76 9.10 -16.52
CA GLY A 223 -12.18 9.35 -15.19
C GLY A 223 -11.51 8.13 -14.55
N ARG A 224 -11.27 7.05 -15.30
CA ARG A 224 -10.58 5.85 -14.79
C ARG A 224 -9.17 6.16 -14.27
N PHE A 225 -8.74 5.42 -13.25
CA PHE A 225 -7.42 5.51 -12.62
C PHE A 225 -7.07 6.86 -12.00
N ALA A 226 -8.05 7.75 -11.78
CA ALA A 226 -7.83 9.05 -11.14
C ALA A 226 -7.28 8.93 -9.71
N ASP A 227 -7.50 7.80 -9.06
CA ASP A 227 -7.08 7.46 -7.70
C ASP A 227 -5.80 6.60 -7.64
N SER A 228 -5.21 6.27 -8.80
CA SER A 228 -3.94 5.53 -8.85
C SER A 228 -2.74 6.45 -8.67
N ALA A 229 -1.58 5.89 -8.33
CA ALA A 229 -0.33 6.62 -8.17
C ALA A 229 0.12 7.33 -9.46
N ILE A 230 -0.35 6.85 -10.62
CA ILE A 230 -0.08 7.43 -11.94
C ILE A 230 -1.42 7.69 -12.62
N PRO A 231 -2.07 8.83 -12.35
CA PRO A 231 -3.40 9.11 -12.86
C PRO A 231 -3.41 9.36 -14.37
N CYS A 232 -4.59 9.18 -14.98
CA CYS A 232 -4.79 9.45 -16.41
C CYS A 232 -4.98 10.93 -16.75
N ALA A 233 -5.29 11.74 -15.74
CA ALA A 233 -5.34 13.19 -15.87
C ALA A 233 -4.18 13.82 -15.11
N ARG A 234 -3.64 14.91 -15.65
CA ARG A 234 -2.62 15.70 -14.97
C ARG A 234 -3.17 16.20 -13.62
N PRO A 235 -2.50 15.91 -12.49
CA PRO A 235 -2.90 16.44 -11.19
C PRO A 235 -2.91 17.97 -11.20
N PRO A 236 -3.77 18.61 -10.41
CA PRO A 236 -3.65 20.04 -10.14
C PRO A 236 -2.26 20.32 -9.58
N SER A 237 -1.58 21.36 -10.05
CA SER A 237 -0.29 21.78 -9.50
C SER A 237 -0.51 22.42 -8.12
N GLU A 238 -0.74 21.61 -7.10
CA GLU A 238 -0.82 22.03 -5.70
C GLU A 238 0.51 21.72 -4.98
N GLY A 239 1.36 22.74 -4.81
CA GLY A 239 2.54 22.66 -3.96
C GLY A 239 3.83 22.08 -4.57
N ALA A 240 4.85 21.92 -3.72
CA ALA A 240 6.29 21.81 -4.00
C ALA A 240 6.80 20.55 -4.74
N GLU A 241 5.95 19.76 -5.39
CA GLU A 241 6.38 18.66 -6.26
C GLU A 241 6.64 19.24 -7.67
N PRO A 242 7.92 19.35 -8.10
CA PRO A 242 8.26 20.11 -9.30
C PRO A 242 7.71 19.48 -10.60
N ASP A 243 7.43 18.17 -10.63
CA ASP A 243 6.94 17.46 -11.82
C ASP A 243 5.98 16.31 -11.42
N PRO A 244 4.65 16.49 -11.47
CA PRO A 244 3.71 15.42 -11.14
C PRO A 244 3.74 14.32 -12.21
N LEU A 245 3.82 13.05 -11.80
CA LEU A 245 3.72 11.89 -12.70
C LEU A 245 2.27 11.65 -13.11
N TRP A 246 2.03 11.44 -14.41
CA TRP A 246 0.73 11.09 -14.97
C TRP A 246 0.90 10.45 -16.36
N ALA A 247 -0.11 9.73 -16.84
CA ALA A 247 -0.09 9.10 -18.15
C ALA A 247 -1.44 9.25 -18.86
N PRO A 248 -1.57 10.13 -19.87
CA PRO A 248 -2.84 10.35 -20.55
C PRO A 248 -3.40 9.09 -21.19
N LEU A 249 -4.73 9.02 -21.33
CA LEU A 249 -5.39 8.00 -22.13
C LEU A 249 -4.92 8.07 -23.60
N GLY A 250 -4.89 6.90 -24.25
CA GLY A 250 -4.53 6.77 -25.66
C GLY A 250 -5.55 5.95 -26.45
N ALA A 251 -5.50 6.06 -27.78
CA ALA A 251 -6.26 5.21 -28.69
C ALA A 251 -5.31 4.26 -29.42
N ASP A 252 -5.71 3.00 -29.61
CA ASP A 252 -4.92 1.95 -30.27
C ASP A 252 -4.40 2.35 -31.66
N VAL A 253 -5.21 3.06 -32.44
CA VAL A 253 -4.89 3.63 -33.75
C VAL A 253 -3.63 4.49 -33.74
N PHE A 254 -3.26 5.09 -32.60
CA PHE A 254 -2.01 5.83 -32.45
C PHE A 254 -0.79 4.93 -32.64
N TRP A 255 -0.76 3.75 -31.99
CA TRP A 255 0.35 2.81 -32.13
C TRP A 255 0.25 1.99 -33.42
N GLN A 256 -0.92 1.40 -33.69
CA GLN A 256 -1.16 0.57 -34.88
C GLN A 256 -0.94 1.36 -36.18
N GLY A 257 -1.38 2.62 -36.22
CA GLY A 257 -1.22 3.49 -37.38
C GLY A 257 0.19 4.03 -37.59
N SER A 258 1.07 3.89 -36.60
CA SER A 258 2.45 4.39 -36.64
C SER A 258 3.44 3.35 -37.15
N VAL A 259 3.16 2.07 -36.98
CA VAL A 259 4.03 0.99 -37.46
C VAL A 259 3.83 0.72 -38.96
N TYR A 260 4.86 0.16 -39.61
CA TYR A 260 4.80 -0.21 -41.03
C TYR A 260 4.18 -1.60 -41.24
N ASP A 261 4.61 -2.57 -40.44
CA ASP A 261 4.20 -3.99 -40.49
C ASP A 261 3.45 -4.32 -39.19
N GLN A 262 2.13 -4.08 -39.18
CA GLN A 262 1.29 -4.31 -37.99
C GLN A 262 1.27 -5.79 -37.58
N ASP A 263 1.20 -6.69 -38.56
CA ASP A 263 1.06 -8.12 -38.33
C ASP A 263 2.25 -8.68 -37.55
N SER A 264 3.48 -8.24 -37.86
CA SER A 264 4.69 -8.69 -37.16
C SER A 264 5.01 -7.89 -35.90
N SER A 265 4.28 -6.82 -35.60
CA SER A 265 4.54 -5.93 -34.45
C SER A 265 3.95 -6.48 -33.16
N LEU A 266 4.54 -6.08 -32.04
CA LEU A 266 4.17 -6.63 -30.73
C LEU A 266 4.12 -5.58 -29.62
N VAL A 267 3.40 -5.93 -28.57
CA VAL A 267 3.39 -5.28 -27.27
C VAL A 267 4.21 -6.14 -26.31
N ILE A 268 5.04 -5.52 -25.47
CA ILE A 268 5.77 -6.21 -24.39
C ILE A 268 5.47 -5.56 -23.05
N ALA A 269 5.11 -6.38 -22.05
CA ALA A 269 4.87 -5.94 -20.68
C ALA A 269 6.19 -5.90 -19.88
N LEU A 270 6.60 -4.70 -19.48
CA LEU A 270 7.78 -4.45 -18.65
C LEU A 270 7.42 -4.39 -17.17
N ASP A 271 8.39 -4.74 -16.33
CA ASP A 271 8.21 -4.71 -14.88
C ASP A 271 8.29 -3.27 -14.36
N ASP A 272 7.35 -2.91 -13.49
CA ASP A 272 7.31 -1.65 -12.75
C ASP A 272 6.79 -1.87 -11.31
N PRO A 273 7.57 -2.59 -10.50
CA PRO A 273 7.10 -3.06 -9.19
C PRO A 273 6.86 -1.95 -8.18
N LEU A 274 7.54 -0.80 -8.31
CA LEU A 274 7.39 0.34 -7.40
C LEU A 274 6.07 1.08 -7.65
N ALA A 275 5.64 1.25 -8.90
CA ALA A 275 4.34 1.85 -9.17
C ALA A 275 3.19 0.95 -8.72
N VAL A 276 3.28 -0.37 -8.96
CA VAL A 276 2.32 -1.35 -8.41
C VAL A 276 2.25 -1.24 -6.89
N PHE A 277 3.40 -1.08 -6.23
CA PHE A 277 3.42 -0.95 -4.78
C PHE A 277 2.77 0.35 -4.29
N ASN A 278 3.03 1.46 -4.99
CA ASN A 278 2.37 2.74 -4.72
C ASN A 278 0.86 2.67 -4.93
N ASP A 279 0.36 1.96 -5.95
CA ASP A 279 -1.08 1.76 -6.16
C ASP A 279 -1.73 0.98 -4.99
N LEU A 280 -1.05 -0.03 -4.44
CA LEU A 280 -1.50 -0.72 -3.21
C LEU A 280 -1.50 0.23 -2.01
N GLY A 281 -0.48 1.08 -1.90
CA GLY A 281 -0.41 2.12 -0.88
C GLY A 281 -1.57 3.11 -0.97
N MET A 282 -1.88 3.61 -2.17
CA MET A 282 -3.01 4.53 -2.40
C MET A 282 -4.34 3.90 -1.99
N GLN A 283 -4.57 2.63 -2.35
CA GLN A 283 -5.77 1.92 -1.91
C GLN A 283 -5.81 1.73 -0.39
N LEU A 284 -4.68 1.38 0.24
CA LEU A 284 -4.61 1.22 1.69
C LEU A 284 -4.93 2.53 2.41
N ALA A 285 -4.40 3.65 1.93
CA ALA A 285 -4.70 4.97 2.47
C ALA A 285 -6.21 5.27 2.37
N ALA A 286 -6.83 4.96 1.24
CA ALA A 286 -8.28 5.14 1.05
C ALA A 286 -9.12 4.21 1.95
N ASP A 287 -8.73 2.94 2.10
CA ASP A 287 -9.39 1.98 3.00
C ASP A 287 -9.31 2.43 4.47
N GLN A 288 -8.14 2.92 4.89
CA GLN A 288 -7.95 3.47 6.23
C GLN A 288 -8.75 4.77 6.44
N ALA A 289 -8.81 5.65 5.45
CA ALA A 289 -9.62 6.87 5.51
C ALA A 289 -11.11 6.53 5.65
N ALA A 290 -11.60 5.59 4.84
CA ALA A 290 -12.99 5.14 4.89
C ALA A 290 -13.34 4.45 6.22
N PHE A 291 -12.41 3.71 6.82
CA PHE A 291 -12.60 3.13 8.14
C PHE A 291 -12.61 4.21 9.23
N ARG A 292 -11.71 5.20 9.17
CA ARG A 292 -11.66 6.33 10.12
C ARG A 292 -12.89 7.22 10.06
N GLU A 293 -13.42 7.47 8.88
CA GLU A 293 -14.67 8.21 8.70
C GLU A 293 -15.82 7.48 9.41
N TRP A 294 -15.91 6.16 9.23
CA TRP A 294 -16.88 5.33 9.94
C TRP A 294 -16.66 5.36 11.46
N GLN A 295 -15.41 5.27 11.93
CA GLN A 295 -15.10 5.38 13.36
C GLN A 295 -15.55 6.73 13.92
N SER A 296 -15.19 7.83 13.26
CA SER A 296 -15.58 9.18 13.68
C SER A 296 -17.10 9.34 13.76
N ALA A 297 -17.85 8.75 12.82
CA ALA A 297 -19.31 8.84 12.78
C ALA A 297 -20.01 7.93 13.82
N HIS A 298 -19.46 6.74 14.09
CA HIS A 298 -20.20 5.67 14.78
C HIS A 298 -19.54 5.09 16.02
N GLU A 299 -18.20 5.17 16.19
CA GLU A 299 -17.46 4.44 17.24
C GLU A 299 -17.97 4.76 18.65
N HIS A 300 -18.06 6.05 19.00
CA HIS A 300 -18.53 6.47 20.32
C HIS A 300 -19.98 6.02 20.59
N LYS A 301 -20.87 6.10 19.59
CA LYS A 301 -22.27 5.65 19.71
C LYS A 301 -22.35 4.13 19.85
N ILE A 302 -21.48 3.39 19.15
CA ILE A 302 -21.36 1.94 19.29
C ILE A 302 -20.88 1.58 20.69
N GLN A 303 -19.87 2.27 21.24
CA GLN A 303 -19.37 2.03 22.60
C GLN A 303 -20.47 2.29 23.65
N ILE A 304 -21.24 3.38 23.49
CA ILE A 304 -22.41 3.63 24.35
C ILE A 304 -23.43 2.51 24.19
N ALA A 305 -23.80 2.15 22.96
CA ALA A 305 -24.82 1.13 22.72
C ALA A 305 -24.39 -0.25 23.22
N GLN A 306 -23.11 -0.62 23.11
CA GLN A 306 -22.52 -1.83 23.70
C GLN A 306 -22.58 -1.79 25.23
N THR A 307 -22.26 -0.64 25.83
CA THR A 307 -22.34 -0.46 27.29
C THR A 307 -23.78 -0.57 27.78
N VAL A 308 -24.73 0.09 27.10
CA VAL A 308 -26.17 -0.02 27.38
C VAL A 308 -26.64 -1.46 27.24
N ALA A 309 -26.29 -2.15 26.15
CA ALA A 309 -26.67 -3.54 25.92
C ALA A 309 -26.11 -4.47 27.01
N THR A 310 -24.87 -4.27 27.44
CA THR A 310 -24.21 -5.09 28.47
C THR A 310 -24.81 -4.85 29.86
N LEU A 311 -25.05 -3.60 30.21
CA LEU A 311 -25.52 -3.21 31.54
C LEU A 311 -27.02 -3.42 31.73
N CYS A 312 -27.82 -3.20 30.68
CA CYS A 312 -29.27 -3.14 30.77
C CYS A 312 -29.97 -4.34 30.09
N GLY A 313 -29.29 -4.99 29.15
CA GLY A 313 -29.79 -6.12 28.39
C GLY A 313 -29.78 -7.46 29.15
N ALA A 314 -30.45 -8.45 28.56
CA ALA A 314 -30.33 -9.86 28.93
C ALA A 314 -28.89 -10.36 28.73
N GLU A 315 -28.51 -11.41 29.46
CA GLU A 315 -27.14 -11.93 29.44
C GLU A 315 -26.70 -12.33 28.03
N SER A 316 -25.65 -11.67 27.54
CA SER A 316 -25.15 -11.80 26.17
C SER A 316 -23.78 -12.49 26.09
N GLU A 317 -23.32 -13.10 27.20
CA GLU A 317 -22.04 -13.81 27.26
C GLU A 317 -22.06 -15.04 26.35
N ALA A 318 -21.03 -15.20 25.50
CA ALA A 318 -20.99 -16.25 24.47
C ALA A 318 -21.15 -17.68 25.02
N GLU A 319 -20.70 -17.91 26.26
CA GLU A 319 -20.79 -19.19 26.96
C GLU A 319 -22.23 -19.54 27.36
N LYS A 320 -23.04 -18.53 27.65
CA LYS A 320 -24.44 -18.66 28.08
C LYS A 320 -25.44 -18.57 26.93
N LEU A 321 -24.99 -18.17 25.74
CA LEU A 321 -25.83 -18.15 24.54
C LEU A 321 -26.07 -19.57 23.99
N PRO A 322 -27.28 -19.84 23.47
CA PRO A 322 -27.59 -21.10 22.79
C PRO A 322 -26.64 -21.38 21.63
N ALA A 323 -26.29 -22.65 21.41
CA ALA A 323 -25.41 -23.05 20.31
C ALA A 323 -25.96 -22.66 18.92
N SER A 324 -27.29 -22.55 18.80
CA SER A 324 -28.00 -22.18 17.57
C SER A 324 -27.81 -20.72 17.12
N VAL A 325 -27.40 -19.83 18.04
CA VAL A 325 -27.22 -18.40 17.78
C VAL A 325 -25.78 -17.92 17.94
N ARG A 326 -24.94 -18.72 18.60
CA ARG A 326 -23.53 -18.41 18.85
C ARG A 326 -22.77 -18.16 17.53
N GLY A 327 -22.13 -16.99 17.42
CA GLY A 327 -21.32 -16.61 16.25
C GLY A 327 -22.10 -15.93 15.12
N ASP A 328 -23.43 -15.81 15.23
CA ASP A 328 -24.26 -15.05 14.30
C ASP A 328 -24.86 -13.84 15.04
N ALA A 329 -24.37 -12.64 14.70
CA ALA A 329 -24.77 -11.40 15.36
C ALA A 329 -26.26 -11.08 15.18
N LEU A 330 -26.83 -11.42 14.02
CA LEU A 330 -28.23 -11.14 13.71
C LEU A 330 -29.15 -12.10 14.46
N ARG A 331 -28.82 -13.39 14.48
CA ARG A 331 -29.56 -14.39 15.28
C ARG A 331 -29.41 -14.15 16.78
N THR A 332 -28.23 -13.74 17.24
CA THR A 332 -28.00 -13.38 18.65
C THR A 332 -28.87 -12.19 19.04
N HIS A 333 -28.94 -11.15 18.20
CA HIS A 333 -29.81 -10.00 18.44
C HIS A 333 -31.29 -10.38 18.47
N GLN A 334 -31.74 -11.23 17.54
CA GLN A 334 -33.12 -11.72 17.50
C GLN A 334 -33.48 -12.52 18.75
N TYR A 335 -32.63 -13.48 19.13
CA TYR A 335 -32.80 -14.26 20.35
C TYR A 335 -32.87 -13.36 21.58
N LEU A 336 -31.90 -12.47 21.76
CA LEU A 336 -31.86 -11.60 22.92
C LEU A 336 -33.07 -10.64 22.95
N SER A 337 -33.62 -10.22 21.81
CA SER A 337 -34.83 -9.37 21.78
C SER A 337 -36.09 -10.17 22.15
N GLU A 338 -36.20 -11.42 21.69
CA GLU A 338 -37.30 -12.32 22.06
C GLU A 338 -37.27 -12.68 23.56
N VAL A 339 -36.08 -12.93 24.11
CA VAL A 339 -35.88 -13.22 25.54
C VAL A 339 -36.27 -12.03 26.41
N GLU A 340 -35.92 -10.81 26.00
CA GLU A 340 -36.28 -9.60 26.73
C GLU A 340 -37.77 -9.33 26.71
N ALA A 341 -38.43 -9.49 25.56
CA ALA A 341 -39.87 -9.39 25.44
C ALA A 341 -40.58 -10.43 26.32
N TYR A 342 -40.04 -11.65 26.40
CA TYR A 342 -40.53 -12.68 27.33
C TYR A 342 -40.41 -12.23 28.79
N PHE A 343 -39.26 -11.69 29.21
CA PHE A 343 -39.11 -11.22 30.59
C PHE A 343 -40.01 -10.03 30.94
N GLU A 344 -40.20 -9.09 30.01
CA GLU A 344 -41.16 -7.99 30.19
C GLU A 344 -42.59 -8.51 30.36
N GLN A 345 -42.99 -9.49 29.54
CA GLN A 345 -44.30 -10.12 29.64
C GLN A 345 -44.48 -10.84 30.99
N CYS A 346 -43.46 -11.54 31.50
CA CYS A 346 -43.50 -12.14 32.84
C CYS A 346 -43.70 -11.11 33.95
N ILE A 347 -43.03 -9.95 33.87
CA ILE A 347 -43.18 -8.87 34.87
C ILE A 347 -44.59 -8.26 34.81
N LEU A 348 -45.14 -8.05 33.61
CA LEU A 348 -46.51 -7.54 33.43
C LEU A 348 -47.56 -8.49 34.01
N GLU A 349 -47.43 -9.79 33.74
CA GLU A 349 -48.34 -10.82 34.25
C GLU A 349 -48.27 -10.92 35.78
N GLU A 350 -47.06 -10.87 36.38
CA GLU A 350 -46.88 -10.81 37.84
C GLU A 350 -47.52 -9.55 38.47
N ALA A 351 -47.42 -8.39 37.82
CA ALA A 351 -48.05 -7.15 38.27
C ALA A 351 -49.59 -7.22 38.20
N GLN A 352 -50.14 -7.89 37.19
CA GLN A 352 -51.58 -8.08 37.04
C GLN A 352 -52.16 -9.05 38.08
N ILE A 353 -51.41 -10.12 38.40
CA ILE A 353 -51.77 -11.05 39.48
C ILE A 353 -51.76 -10.31 40.83
N SER A 354 -50.72 -9.51 41.11
CA SER A 354 -50.56 -8.83 42.41
C SER A 354 -51.49 -7.62 42.63
N SER A 355 -52.00 -7.00 41.56
CA SER A 355 -52.95 -5.87 41.64
C SER A 355 -54.43 -6.30 41.75
N SER A 356 -54.72 -7.60 41.57
CA SER A 356 -56.07 -8.14 41.63
C SER A 356 -56.51 -8.40 43.08
N ASN A 357 -57.08 -7.38 43.73
CA ASN A 357 -57.57 -7.45 45.12
C ASN A 357 -59.00 -7.99 45.29
N VAL A 358 -59.59 -8.63 44.28
CA VAL A 358 -60.96 -9.20 44.38
C VAL A 358 -60.87 -10.70 44.65
N PRO A 359 -61.25 -11.19 45.85
CA PRO A 359 -61.28 -12.61 46.13
C PRO A 359 -62.44 -13.25 45.37
N GLY A 360 -62.15 -14.11 44.39
CA GLY A 360 -63.12 -15.05 43.84
C GLY A 360 -63.36 -15.01 42.32
N ASP A 361 -62.74 -14.12 41.56
CA ASP A 361 -62.96 -14.06 40.10
C ASP A 361 -61.72 -14.55 39.32
N PHE A 362 -61.28 -15.78 39.59
CA PHE A 362 -60.30 -16.47 38.75
C PHE A 362 -60.97 -17.64 38.04
N LEU A 363 -61.86 -17.32 37.09
CA LEU A 363 -62.18 -18.26 36.02
C LEU A 363 -60.97 -18.29 35.07
N LEU A 364 -60.16 -19.34 35.21
CA LEU A 364 -59.02 -19.69 34.35
C LEU A 364 -59.45 -19.71 32.87
N LEU A 365 -59.31 -18.58 32.17
CA LEU A 365 -59.37 -18.54 30.71
C LEU A 365 -58.03 -19.03 30.15
N PRO A 366 -58.01 -19.95 29.17
CA PRO A 366 -56.78 -20.55 28.63
C PRO A 366 -55.75 -19.57 28.04
N ASP A 367 -56.16 -18.36 27.66
CA ASP A 367 -55.35 -17.37 26.92
C ASP A 367 -54.61 -16.33 27.79
N MET A 368 -54.58 -16.49 29.12
CA MET A 368 -54.08 -15.42 30.01
C MET A 368 -52.55 -15.28 30.13
N PHE A 369 -51.76 -16.32 29.89
CA PHE A 369 -50.30 -16.28 30.09
C PHE A 369 -49.55 -16.40 28.77
N LYS A 370 -49.39 -15.25 28.09
CA LYS A 370 -48.62 -15.16 26.84
C LYS A 370 -47.15 -15.54 27.07
N SER A 371 -46.64 -15.36 28.28
CA SER A 371 -45.27 -15.78 28.65
C SER A 371 -45.02 -17.28 28.43
N LEU A 372 -45.99 -18.16 28.70
CA LEU A 372 -45.84 -19.60 28.52
C LEU A 372 -45.68 -19.99 27.05
N ASP A 373 -46.44 -19.37 26.15
CA ASP A 373 -46.34 -19.60 24.72
C ASP A 373 -45.06 -18.98 24.14
N MET A 374 -44.66 -17.80 24.62
CA MET A 374 -43.39 -17.17 24.27
C MET A 374 -42.19 -18.04 24.68
N ARG A 375 -42.22 -18.61 25.89
CA ARG A 375 -41.18 -19.54 26.37
C ARG A 375 -41.07 -20.78 25.48
N LYS A 376 -42.20 -21.41 25.14
CA LYS A 376 -42.24 -22.57 24.24
C LYS A 376 -41.73 -22.21 22.83
N SER A 377 -42.08 -21.04 22.33
CA SER A 377 -41.59 -20.53 21.03
C SER A 377 -40.07 -20.36 21.04
N ILE A 378 -39.51 -19.73 22.08
CA ILE A 378 -38.06 -19.54 22.23
C ILE A 378 -37.34 -20.89 22.32
N GLU A 379 -37.86 -21.82 23.13
CA GLU A 379 -37.29 -23.17 23.29
C GLU A 379 -37.33 -23.96 21.97
N THR A 380 -38.44 -23.88 21.23
CA THR A 380 -38.58 -24.56 19.92
C THR A 380 -37.64 -23.97 18.87
N ARG A 381 -37.46 -22.65 18.87
CA ARG A 381 -36.66 -21.93 17.86
C ARG A 381 -35.15 -22.01 18.11
N TYR A 382 -34.73 -21.94 19.38
CA TYR A 382 -33.32 -21.80 19.75
C TYR A 382 -32.76 -23.02 20.51
N GLY A 383 -33.62 -23.96 20.93
CA GLY A 383 -33.24 -25.22 21.57
C GLY A 383 -33.00 -25.15 23.07
N SER A 384 -33.21 -23.98 23.69
CA SER A 384 -33.08 -23.78 25.14
C SER A 384 -34.04 -22.72 25.65
N ALA A 385 -34.67 -22.97 26.79
CA ALA A 385 -35.52 -21.99 27.46
C ALA A 385 -34.69 -21.00 28.31
N PRO A 386 -35.15 -19.74 28.46
CA PRO A 386 -34.53 -18.77 29.37
C PRO A 386 -34.54 -19.27 30.82
N THR A 387 -33.47 -19.02 31.59
CA THR A 387 -33.35 -19.46 32.98
C THR A 387 -33.97 -18.48 33.96
N ASP A 388 -34.44 -18.97 35.11
CA ASP A 388 -35.04 -18.11 36.14
C ASP A 388 -34.00 -17.15 36.76
N GLU A 389 -32.72 -17.56 36.82
CA GLU A 389 -31.60 -16.70 37.23
C GLU A 389 -31.43 -15.49 36.30
N SER A 390 -31.50 -15.71 34.98
CA SER A 390 -31.42 -14.63 33.99
C SER A 390 -32.63 -13.69 34.06
N ALA A 391 -33.81 -14.21 34.40
CA ALA A 391 -35.01 -13.42 34.64
C ALA A 391 -34.88 -12.54 35.90
N GLN A 392 -34.26 -13.06 36.97
CA GLN A 392 -33.99 -12.28 38.18
C GLN A 392 -32.95 -11.19 37.94
N ALA A 393 -31.84 -11.51 37.26
CA ALA A 393 -30.83 -10.53 36.86
C ALA A 393 -31.43 -9.44 35.95
N TRP A 394 -32.36 -9.82 35.06
CA TRP A 394 -33.15 -8.86 34.29
C TRP A 394 -33.95 -7.95 35.23
N LYS A 395 -34.73 -8.49 36.17
CA LYS A 395 -35.52 -7.68 37.13
C LYS A 395 -34.63 -6.70 37.92
N ASP A 396 -33.48 -7.12 38.41
CA ASP A 396 -32.57 -6.29 39.22
C ASP A 396 -32.02 -5.07 38.44
N ARG A 397 -31.86 -5.20 37.12
CA ARG A 397 -31.40 -4.15 36.20
C ARG A 397 -32.50 -3.18 35.76
N HIS A 398 -33.74 -3.35 36.21
CA HIS A 398 -34.89 -2.52 35.81
C HIS A 398 -34.70 -1.02 36.09
N LYS A 399 -34.02 -0.67 37.20
CA LYS A 399 -33.68 0.73 37.51
C LYS A 399 -32.88 1.41 36.41
N TRP A 400 -32.05 0.67 35.67
CA TRP A 400 -31.16 1.23 34.65
C TRP A 400 -31.89 1.32 33.30
N ARG A 401 -32.70 0.30 32.97
CA ARG A 401 -33.56 0.29 31.77
C ARG A 401 -34.59 1.44 31.72
N ARG A 402 -34.95 2.04 32.85
CA ARG A 402 -35.82 3.24 32.87
C ARG A 402 -35.15 4.49 32.30
N GLU A 403 -33.83 4.56 32.40
CA GLU A 403 -33.03 5.74 32.04
C GLU A 403 -32.46 5.64 30.61
N VAL A 404 -32.52 4.47 29.96
CA VAL A 404 -31.90 4.22 28.66
C VAL A 404 -32.82 3.48 27.69
N ASP A 405 -32.68 3.78 26.41
CA ASP A 405 -33.38 3.07 25.33
C ASP A 405 -32.52 1.89 24.84
N LEU A 406 -32.79 0.70 25.42
CA LEU A 406 -32.09 -0.55 25.08
C LEU A 406 -32.39 -1.02 23.65
N SER A 407 -33.63 -0.89 23.20
CA SER A 407 -34.07 -1.33 21.87
C SER A 407 -33.35 -0.54 20.78
N SER A 408 -33.32 0.79 20.91
CA SER A 408 -32.58 1.66 19.99
C SER A 408 -31.07 1.38 20.00
N ALA A 409 -30.48 1.14 21.19
CA ALA A 409 -29.08 0.78 21.30
C ALA A 409 -28.76 -0.51 20.51
N ARG A 410 -29.57 -1.55 20.67
CA ARG A 410 -29.37 -2.82 19.97
C ARG A 410 -29.60 -2.72 18.47
N GLN A 411 -30.61 -1.98 18.03
CA GLN A 411 -30.85 -1.72 16.61
C GLN A 411 -29.66 -1.00 15.98
N TYR A 412 -29.11 -0.01 16.68
CA TYR A 412 -27.94 0.74 16.22
C TYR A 412 -26.70 -0.17 16.04
N LEU A 413 -26.47 -1.09 16.98
CA LEU A 413 -25.39 -2.08 16.85
C LEU A 413 -25.58 -3.00 15.64
N LEU A 414 -26.79 -3.53 15.45
CA LEU A 414 -27.10 -4.43 14.33
C LEU A 414 -26.92 -3.73 12.97
N GLN A 415 -27.24 -2.44 12.88
CA GLN A 415 -27.11 -1.68 11.64
C GLN A 415 -25.66 -1.32 11.31
N HIS A 416 -24.85 -0.94 12.32
CA HIS A 416 -23.56 -0.30 12.07
C HIS A 416 -22.34 -1.21 12.27
N LEU A 417 -22.40 -2.23 13.14
CA LEU A 417 -21.27 -3.14 13.38
C LEU A 417 -20.82 -3.89 12.11
N PRO A 418 -21.72 -4.51 11.30
CA PRO A 418 -21.29 -5.25 10.11
C PRO A 418 -20.58 -4.36 9.08
N THR A 419 -20.97 -3.09 8.99
CA THR A 419 -20.31 -2.11 8.11
C THR A 419 -18.91 -1.78 8.61
N GLY A 420 -18.73 -1.62 9.93
CA GLY A 420 -17.42 -1.43 10.54
C GLY A 420 -16.49 -2.61 10.33
N ASP A 421 -16.99 -3.82 10.58
CA ASP A 421 -16.24 -5.07 10.40
C ASP A 421 -15.82 -5.26 8.94
N LYS A 422 -16.73 -4.98 7.99
CA LYS A 422 -16.41 -5.03 6.56
C LYS A 422 -15.28 -4.06 6.20
N ARG A 423 -15.35 -2.81 6.66
CA ARG A 423 -14.30 -1.80 6.39
C ARG A 423 -12.97 -2.17 7.02
N LEU A 424 -12.98 -2.66 8.27
CA LEU A 424 -11.78 -3.15 8.92
C LEU A 424 -11.18 -4.36 8.19
N GLN A 425 -12.03 -5.27 7.69
CA GLN A 425 -11.57 -6.40 6.89
C GLN A 425 -10.94 -5.95 5.58
N GLN A 426 -11.51 -4.94 4.91
CA GLN A 426 -10.91 -4.34 3.71
C GLN A 426 -9.51 -3.79 3.98
N VAL A 427 -9.31 -3.06 5.09
CA VAL A 427 -7.98 -2.59 5.52
C VAL A 427 -7.03 -3.78 5.69
N ARG A 428 -7.45 -4.83 6.40
CA ARG A 428 -6.63 -6.03 6.65
C ARG A 428 -6.27 -6.79 5.37
N ASP A 429 -7.21 -6.90 4.43
CA ASP A 429 -6.97 -7.56 3.15
C ASP A 429 -5.94 -6.77 2.33
N THR A 430 -6.07 -5.44 2.26
CA THR A 430 -5.10 -4.58 1.55
C THR A 430 -3.73 -4.60 2.26
N GLN A 431 -3.68 -4.64 3.60
CA GLN A 431 -2.43 -4.83 4.34
C GLN A 431 -1.77 -6.18 4.04
N SER A 432 -2.57 -7.25 3.92
CA SER A 432 -2.08 -8.57 3.55
C SER A 432 -1.42 -8.51 2.17
N ASP A 433 -2.10 -7.94 1.17
CA ASP A 433 -1.57 -7.75 -0.18
C ASP A 433 -0.27 -6.92 -0.18
N PHE A 434 -0.23 -5.84 0.61
CA PHE A 434 0.94 -5.00 0.80
C PHE A 434 2.15 -5.80 1.31
N GLN A 435 1.96 -6.65 2.32
CA GLN A 435 3.04 -7.50 2.86
C GLN A 435 3.54 -8.51 1.82
N HIS A 436 2.62 -9.15 1.07
CA HIS A 436 3.00 -10.11 0.02
C HIS A 436 3.81 -9.42 -1.09
N TRP A 437 3.42 -8.21 -1.49
CA TRP A 437 4.14 -7.45 -2.50
C TRP A 437 5.51 -6.97 -1.99
N ALA A 438 5.61 -6.53 -0.73
CA ALA A 438 6.88 -6.18 -0.11
C ALA A 438 7.86 -7.37 -0.09
N ALA A 439 7.37 -8.58 0.19
CA ALA A 439 8.16 -9.79 0.13
C ALA A 439 8.59 -10.16 -1.31
N HIS A 440 7.71 -9.94 -2.29
CA HIS A 440 8.01 -10.17 -3.71
C HIS A 440 9.11 -9.23 -4.24
N ILE A 441 9.07 -7.94 -3.87
CA ILE A 441 10.13 -6.97 -4.18
C ILE A 441 11.47 -7.40 -3.56
N GLY A 442 11.42 -7.93 -2.33
CA GLY A 442 12.60 -8.37 -1.60
C GLY A 442 13.44 -7.21 -1.07
N THR A 443 14.76 -7.36 -1.13
CA THR A 443 15.72 -6.53 -0.36
C THR A 443 16.80 -5.87 -1.21
N GLU A 444 16.78 -6.07 -2.53
CA GLU A 444 17.88 -5.69 -3.42
C GLU A 444 17.45 -4.54 -4.37
N PRO A 445 17.84 -3.28 -4.08
CA PRO A 445 17.44 -2.12 -4.90
C PRO A 445 17.91 -2.18 -6.35
N LEU A 446 19.04 -2.84 -6.62
CA LEU A 446 19.58 -2.95 -7.98
C LEU A 446 18.65 -3.74 -8.91
N LYS A 447 17.84 -4.68 -8.37
CA LYS A 447 16.79 -5.38 -9.14
C LYS A 447 15.67 -4.44 -9.60
N LEU A 448 15.49 -3.33 -8.91
CA LEU A 448 14.55 -2.26 -9.24
C LEU A 448 15.21 -1.16 -10.08
N PHE A 449 16.44 -1.41 -10.54
CA PHE A 449 17.30 -0.47 -11.22
C PHE A 449 17.62 0.81 -10.43
N ILE A 450 17.58 0.73 -9.10
CA ILE A 450 17.96 1.82 -8.21
C ILE A 450 19.38 1.60 -7.71
N ASP A 451 20.28 2.49 -8.11
CA ASP A 451 21.63 2.57 -7.57
C ASP A 451 21.62 3.35 -6.24
N THR A 452 21.84 2.67 -5.12
CA THR A 452 21.89 3.30 -3.79
C THR A 452 23.16 4.11 -3.54
N THR A 453 24.16 4.01 -4.44
CA THR A 453 25.41 4.77 -4.33
C THR A 453 25.33 6.15 -4.93
N HIS A 454 24.24 6.46 -5.64
CA HIS A 454 24.00 7.77 -6.20
C HIS A 454 22.88 8.50 -5.44
N PRO A 455 23.09 9.74 -4.94
CA PRO A 455 22.12 10.44 -4.10
C PRO A 455 20.72 10.58 -4.70
N LYS A 456 20.60 10.92 -5.99
CA LYS A 456 19.29 11.17 -6.63
C LYS A 456 18.40 9.92 -6.67
N THR A 457 18.95 8.77 -7.04
CA THR A 457 18.24 7.48 -7.13
C THR A 457 17.95 6.92 -5.74
N LEU A 458 18.88 7.10 -4.79
CA LEU A 458 18.64 6.77 -3.40
C LEU A 458 17.49 7.59 -2.79
N LEU A 459 17.45 8.90 -3.04
CA LEU A 459 16.37 9.79 -2.59
C LEU A 459 15.01 9.39 -3.19
N TYR A 460 14.98 9.02 -4.47
CA TYR A 460 13.77 8.53 -5.13
C TYR A 460 13.19 7.31 -4.39
N LEU A 461 14.02 6.29 -4.14
CA LEU A 461 13.57 5.09 -3.45
C LEU A 461 13.21 5.36 -1.98
N GLN A 462 13.98 6.19 -1.28
CA GLN A 462 13.63 6.61 0.09
C GLN A 462 12.28 7.32 0.14
N THR A 463 11.98 8.17 -0.84
CA THR A 463 10.72 8.92 -0.88
C THR A 463 9.52 7.98 -1.04
N ILE A 464 9.60 7.04 -2.00
CA ILE A 464 8.55 6.04 -2.21
C ILE A 464 8.35 5.19 -0.95
N MET A 465 9.43 4.60 -0.44
CA MET A 465 9.37 3.69 0.69
C MET A 465 8.94 4.39 1.99
N LEU A 466 9.32 5.65 2.19
CA LEU A 466 8.84 6.48 3.30
C LEU A 466 7.33 6.71 3.22
N ASN A 467 6.83 7.14 2.07
CA ASN A 467 5.40 7.38 1.89
C ASN A 467 4.59 6.11 2.16
N LEU A 468 5.05 4.98 1.64
CA LEU A 468 4.47 3.66 1.89
C LEU A 468 4.54 3.26 3.36
N GLN A 469 5.66 3.51 4.05
CA GLN A 469 5.78 3.25 5.49
C GLN A 469 4.78 4.09 6.29
N ILE A 470 4.64 5.38 5.97
CA ILE A 470 3.71 6.28 6.66
C ILE A 470 2.27 5.77 6.46
N ILE A 471 1.87 5.43 5.23
CA ILE A 471 0.53 4.89 4.96
C ILE A 471 0.32 3.57 5.71
N TYR A 472 1.32 2.70 5.75
CA TYR A 472 1.18 1.39 6.35
C TYR A 472 1.13 1.44 7.89
N ALA A 473 1.95 2.28 8.53
CA ALA A 473 2.19 2.32 9.98
C ALA A 473 1.06 2.93 10.84
N GLN A 474 -0.21 2.60 10.55
CA GLN A 474 -1.37 3.26 11.17
C GLN A 474 -1.99 2.48 12.34
N ASP A 475 -1.68 1.19 12.51
CA ASP A 475 -2.17 0.35 13.61
C ASP A 475 -1.06 -0.49 14.29
N SER A 476 -1.41 -1.19 15.37
CA SER A 476 -0.44 -1.97 16.14
C SER A 476 0.12 -3.20 15.41
N ALA A 477 -0.68 -3.88 14.59
CA ALA A 477 -0.22 -5.04 13.84
C ALA A 477 0.74 -4.61 12.72
N ALA A 478 0.43 -3.51 12.03
CA ALA A 478 1.31 -2.93 11.03
C ALA A 478 2.67 -2.51 11.62
N ASN A 479 2.65 -1.84 12.79
CA ASN A 479 3.88 -1.46 13.49
C ASN A 479 4.69 -2.69 13.95
N ALA A 480 4.04 -3.75 14.41
CA ALA A 480 4.71 -4.99 14.79
C ALA A 480 5.38 -5.66 13.57
N TRP A 481 4.71 -5.67 12.42
CA TRP A 481 5.30 -6.18 11.18
C TRP A 481 6.49 -5.35 10.74
N LEU A 482 6.42 -4.01 10.77
CA LEU A 482 7.57 -3.15 10.43
C LEU A 482 8.76 -3.37 11.37
N ALA A 483 8.50 -3.54 12.67
CA ALA A 483 9.52 -3.92 13.64
C ALA A 483 10.18 -5.27 13.29
N GLU A 484 9.39 -6.26 12.85
CA GLU A 484 9.91 -7.53 12.36
C GLU A 484 10.76 -7.36 11.10
N GLN A 485 10.35 -6.50 10.16
CA GLN A 485 11.16 -6.17 8.97
C GLN A 485 12.50 -5.54 9.39
N GLU A 486 12.49 -4.64 10.38
CA GLU A 486 13.70 -4.05 10.94
C GLU A 486 14.57 -5.06 11.70
N ALA A 487 14.03 -6.18 12.19
CA ALA A 487 14.84 -7.25 12.77
C ALA A 487 15.43 -8.16 11.67
N ASN A 488 14.58 -8.65 10.78
CA ASN A 488 14.90 -9.76 9.86
C ASN A 488 15.45 -9.29 8.51
N SER A 489 15.23 -8.02 8.15
CA SER A 489 15.61 -7.44 6.85
C SER A 489 15.04 -8.22 5.65
N SER A 490 13.81 -8.73 5.75
CA SER A 490 13.17 -9.52 4.69
C SER A 490 12.52 -8.68 3.58
N SER A 491 12.44 -7.36 3.76
CA SER A 491 12.03 -6.40 2.73
C SER A 491 12.86 -5.12 2.79
N LEU A 492 12.72 -4.27 1.77
CA LEU A 492 13.34 -2.94 1.73
C LEU A 492 13.03 -2.07 2.97
N PHE A 493 11.87 -2.23 3.62
CA PHE A 493 11.55 -1.49 4.86
C PHE A 493 12.57 -1.75 5.96
N GLY A 494 13.03 -2.99 6.09
CA GLY A 494 14.01 -3.37 7.11
C GLY A 494 15.40 -2.75 6.91
N THR A 495 15.65 -2.11 5.78
CA THR A 495 16.94 -1.48 5.46
C THR A 495 16.80 -0.01 5.07
N LEU A 496 15.59 0.55 5.15
CA LEU A 496 15.24 1.89 4.68
C LEU A 496 16.12 2.99 5.30
N ARG A 497 16.32 2.95 6.62
CA ARG A 497 17.15 3.92 7.36
C ARG A 497 18.66 3.75 7.14
N TYR A 498 19.06 2.71 6.40
CA TYR A 498 20.44 2.35 6.08
C TYR A 498 20.73 2.44 4.58
N GLY A 499 19.95 3.23 3.84
CA GLY A 499 20.08 3.36 2.39
C GLY A 499 19.95 2.04 1.67
N PHE A 500 19.11 1.15 2.20
CA PHE A 500 18.83 -0.17 1.64
C PHE A 500 20.04 -1.12 1.58
N SER A 501 21.04 -0.90 2.44
CA SER A 501 22.23 -1.76 2.53
C SER A 501 22.20 -2.62 3.80
N PRO A 502 21.98 -3.95 3.67
CA PRO A 502 22.05 -4.88 4.81
C PRO A 502 23.42 -4.89 5.49
N ALA A 503 24.50 -4.74 4.71
CA ALA A 503 25.86 -4.69 5.25
C ALA A 503 26.09 -3.42 6.08
N LEU A 504 25.58 -2.27 5.61
CA LEU A 504 25.66 -1.02 6.38
C LEU A 504 24.84 -1.11 7.66
N LYS A 505 23.63 -1.66 7.58
CA LYS A 505 22.79 -1.93 8.75
C LYS A 505 23.52 -2.77 9.79
N HIS A 506 24.10 -3.89 9.37
CA HIS A 506 24.82 -4.80 10.26
C HIS A 506 25.98 -4.10 10.97
N ALA A 507 26.80 -3.36 10.23
CA ALA A 507 27.92 -2.61 10.79
C ALA A 507 27.46 -1.54 11.80
N LEU A 508 26.42 -0.77 11.47
CA LEU A 508 25.87 0.24 12.37
C LEU A 508 25.20 -0.38 13.60
N HIS A 509 24.55 -1.53 13.47
CA HIS A 509 23.98 -2.28 14.60
C HIS A 509 25.08 -2.78 15.52
N GLN A 510 26.17 -3.33 15.00
CA GLN A 510 27.31 -3.80 15.82
C GLN A 510 27.92 -2.66 16.62
N GLU A 511 28.18 -1.52 15.99
CA GLU A 511 28.72 -0.34 16.66
C GLU A 511 27.74 0.18 17.72
N ALA A 512 26.45 0.30 17.38
CA ALA A 512 25.43 0.71 18.33
C ALA A 512 25.30 -0.26 19.51
N ASP A 513 25.30 -1.57 19.26
CA ASP A 513 25.15 -2.58 20.31
C ASP A 513 26.39 -2.65 21.21
N ALA A 514 27.60 -2.46 20.66
CA ALA A 514 28.81 -2.34 21.46
C ALA A 514 28.74 -1.13 22.41
N LEU A 515 28.22 0.00 21.92
CA LEU A 515 28.03 1.22 22.71
C LEU A 515 26.91 1.08 23.75
N LEU A 516 25.82 0.41 23.38
CA LEU A 516 24.61 0.27 24.18
C LEU A 516 24.59 -0.99 25.06
N ASN A 517 25.66 -1.80 25.02
CA ASN A 517 25.77 -3.03 25.78
C ASN A 517 25.57 -2.76 27.29
N GLY A 518 24.68 -3.53 27.94
CA GLY A 518 24.33 -3.35 29.35
C GLY A 518 23.22 -2.34 29.64
N LEU A 519 22.61 -1.69 28.64
CA LEU A 519 21.50 -0.73 28.79
C LEU A 519 20.11 -1.35 28.66
N GLY A 520 19.92 -2.54 29.24
CA GLY A 520 18.68 -3.33 29.09
C GLY A 520 17.44 -2.72 29.75
N ASP A 521 17.58 -1.70 30.60
CA ASP A 521 16.48 -1.06 31.32
C ASP A 521 16.74 0.45 31.56
N VAL A 522 15.71 1.15 32.03
CA VAL A 522 15.78 2.60 32.28
C VAL A 522 16.75 2.94 33.43
N THR A 523 16.99 2.00 34.34
CA THR A 523 17.91 2.16 35.48
C THR A 523 19.37 2.25 35.01
N ASN A 524 19.77 1.39 34.08
CA ASN A 524 21.09 1.38 33.48
C ASN A 524 21.29 2.56 32.51
N LEU A 525 20.23 3.02 31.85
CA LEU A 525 20.28 4.24 31.05
C LEU A 525 20.69 5.44 31.89
N ALA A 526 20.09 5.60 33.07
CA ALA A 526 20.31 6.73 33.97
C ALA A 526 21.76 6.88 34.44
N THR A 527 22.46 5.77 34.65
CA THR A 527 23.84 5.76 35.16
C THR A 527 24.87 6.03 34.07
N ARG A 528 24.50 5.88 32.78
CA ARG A 528 25.43 5.98 31.63
C ARG A 528 25.11 7.13 30.66
N ILE A 529 24.21 8.04 31.03
CA ILE A 529 23.83 9.21 30.22
C ILE A 529 25.06 10.04 29.79
N GLY A 530 26.02 10.26 30.70
CA GLY A 530 27.24 11.02 30.40
C GLY A 530 28.13 10.37 29.34
N GLU A 531 28.30 9.05 29.40
CA GLU A 531 29.05 8.26 28.40
C GLU A 531 28.37 8.32 27.03
N LEU A 532 27.04 8.14 27.01
CA LEU A 532 26.24 8.17 25.79
C LEU A 532 26.24 9.54 25.14
N ASN A 533 26.10 10.61 25.91
CA ASN A 533 26.21 11.97 25.41
C ASN A 533 27.63 12.26 24.87
N GLY A 534 28.68 11.68 25.43
CA GLY A 534 30.04 11.77 24.86
C GLY A 534 30.16 11.10 23.49
N VAL A 535 29.56 9.92 23.34
CA VAL A 535 29.55 9.14 22.09
C VAL A 535 28.68 9.77 21.00
N LEU A 536 27.49 10.27 21.34
CA LEU A 536 26.57 10.92 20.40
C LEU A 536 27.18 12.19 19.76
N ASN A 537 28.21 12.75 20.36
CA ASN A 537 28.87 13.98 19.91
C ASN A 537 30.29 13.74 19.34
N HIS A 538 30.70 12.49 19.09
CA HIS A 538 32.02 12.19 18.50
C HIS A 538 32.05 12.48 16.98
N GLN A 539 32.92 13.40 16.56
CA GLN A 539 33.20 13.69 15.15
C GLN A 539 34.09 12.60 14.51
N GLY A 540 33.92 12.34 13.20
CA GLY A 540 34.81 11.46 12.43
C GLY A 540 34.38 9.99 12.33
N PHE A 541 33.08 9.71 12.27
CA PHE A 541 32.56 8.33 12.16
C PHE A 541 32.95 7.64 10.84
N ALA A 542 33.10 8.40 9.74
CA ALA A 542 33.52 7.91 8.43
C ALA A 542 34.99 7.43 8.38
N ASP A 543 35.84 7.90 9.30
CA ASP A 543 37.28 7.59 9.31
C ASP A 543 37.63 6.34 10.13
N LYS A 544 36.63 5.71 10.75
CA LYS A 544 36.82 4.58 11.66
C LYS A 544 37.27 3.29 10.93
N PRO A 545 38.04 2.41 11.60
CA PRO A 545 38.54 1.17 11.00
C PRO A 545 37.46 0.23 10.45
N TRP A 546 36.32 0.12 11.14
CA TRP A 546 35.21 -0.73 10.70
C TRP A 546 34.60 -0.22 9.38
N MET A 547 34.55 1.11 9.17
CA MET A 547 34.03 1.72 7.95
C MET A 547 34.96 1.42 6.75
N LYS A 548 36.28 1.51 6.98
CA LYS A 548 37.30 1.17 5.97
C LYS A 548 37.33 -0.33 5.64
N ALA A 549 36.85 -1.19 6.54
CA ALA A 549 36.76 -2.64 6.32
C ALA A 549 35.54 -3.04 5.46
N LEU A 550 34.56 -2.15 5.26
CA LEU A 550 33.40 -2.43 4.41
C LEU A 550 33.77 -2.44 2.92
N LYS A 551 33.00 -3.16 2.11
CA LYS A 551 33.17 -3.16 0.65
C LYS A 551 32.86 -1.77 0.07
N GLN A 552 33.54 -1.39 -1.01
CA GLN A 552 33.40 -0.07 -1.64
C GLN A 552 31.93 0.35 -1.90
N PRO A 553 31.03 -0.49 -2.47
CA PRO A 553 29.65 -0.08 -2.70
C PRO A 553 28.87 0.27 -1.43
N VAL A 554 29.24 -0.32 -0.29
CA VAL A 554 28.65 -0.03 1.02
C VAL A 554 29.13 1.32 1.53
N GLN A 555 30.42 1.62 1.33
CA GLN A 555 31.00 2.92 1.66
C GLN A 555 30.37 4.03 0.81
N ASP A 556 30.20 3.79 -0.50
CA ASP A 556 29.60 4.75 -1.41
C ASP A 556 28.11 4.99 -1.07
N THR A 557 27.37 3.95 -0.66
CA THR A 557 25.99 4.10 -0.17
C THR A 557 25.93 4.97 1.09
N PHE A 558 26.84 4.75 2.05
CA PHE A 558 26.94 5.58 3.25
C PHE A 558 27.26 7.05 2.91
N LYS A 559 28.18 7.27 1.96
CA LYS A 559 28.51 8.60 1.48
C LYS A 559 27.29 9.28 0.83
N ALA A 560 26.58 8.59 -0.05
CA ALA A 560 25.36 9.09 -0.68
C ALA A 560 24.28 9.43 0.35
N LEU A 561 24.12 8.61 1.40
CA LEU A 561 23.23 8.93 2.52
C LEU A 561 23.65 10.21 3.25
N GLY A 562 24.95 10.37 3.55
CA GLY A 562 25.46 11.58 4.21
C GLY A 562 25.29 12.85 3.36
N GLU A 563 25.49 12.74 2.04
CA GLU A 563 25.21 13.83 1.09
C GLU A 563 23.72 14.20 1.06
N LEU A 564 22.82 13.20 1.08
CA LEU A 564 21.38 13.45 1.15
C LEU A 564 20.99 14.12 2.47
N ALA A 565 21.50 13.61 3.58
CA ALA A 565 21.21 14.10 4.93
C ALA A 565 21.70 15.54 5.17
N SER A 566 22.74 15.98 4.45
CA SER A 566 23.27 17.35 4.52
C SER A 566 22.71 18.31 3.46
N GLY A 567 22.05 17.79 2.41
CA GLY A 567 21.59 18.56 1.25
C GLY A 567 20.08 18.50 1.01
N ALA A 568 19.71 18.31 -0.27
CA ALA A 568 18.31 18.33 -0.73
C ALA A 568 17.45 17.19 -0.15
N GLY A 569 18.07 16.11 0.33
CA GLY A 569 17.39 14.96 0.94
C GLY A 569 17.14 15.10 2.44
N LYS A 570 17.63 16.16 3.10
CA LYS A 570 17.66 16.26 4.57
C LYS A 570 16.30 16.05 5.21
N ALA A 571 15.29 16.81 4.77
CA ALA A 571 13.93 16.72 5.32
C ALA A 571 13.31 15.33 5.12
N ARG A 572 13.59 14.67 3.97
CA ARG A 572 13.10 13.31 3.69
C ARG A 572 13.80 12.29 4.58
N PHE A 573 15.12 12.39 4.74
CA PHE A 573 15.89 11.51 5.60
C PHE A 573 15.50 11.67 7.09
N GLU A 574 15.33 12.90 7.58
CA GLU A 574 14.79 13.18 8.91
C GLU A 574 13.40 12.57 9.09
N SER A 575 12.54 12.67 8.07
CA SER A 575 11.21 12.05 8.08
C SER A 575 11.27 10.52 8.14
N VAL A 576 12.22 9.89 7.45
CA VAL A 576 12.48 8.43 7.58
C VAL A 576 12.78 8.08 9.03
N LEU A 577 13.72 8.78 9.67
CA LEU A 577 14.07 8.50 11.06
C LEU A 577 12.89 8.73 12.02
N LEU A 578 12.15 9.82 11.84
CA LEU A 578 10.99 10.15 12.65
C LEU A 578 9.85 9.12 12.50
N ALA A 579 9.64 8.58 11.29
CA ALA A 579 8.63 7.55 11.05
C ALA A 579 8.91 6.25 11.83
N TRP A 580 10.16 5.99 12.22
CA TRP A 580 10.54 4.84 13.06
C TRP A 580 10.36 5.07 14.57
N VAL A 581 10.33 6.33 15.03
CA VAL A 581 10.22 6.65 16.47
C VAL A 581 8.97 6.02 17.13
N PRO A 582 7.76 6.07 16.54
CA PRO A 582 6.59 5.42 17.14
C PRO A 582 6.71 3.89 17.20
N ILE A 583 7.38 3.28 16.22
CA ILE A 583 7.60 1.83 16.15
C ILE A 583 8.57 1.41 17.25
N ASP A 584 9.72 2.07 17.33
CA ASP A 584 10.76 1.80 18.33
C ASP A 584 10.28 2.11 19.76
N SER A 585 9.48 3.17 19.94
CA SER A 585 8.93 3.54 21.25
C SER A 585 7.99 2.45 21.80
N ARG A 586 7.17 1.84 20.94
CA ARG A 586 6.33 0.70 21.34
C ARG A 586 7.15 -0.52 21.74
N MET A 587 8.29 -0.76 21.10
CA MET A 587 9.21 -1.83 21.50
C MET A 587 9.92 -1.50 22.82
N ALA A 588 10.31 -0.24 23.03
CA ALA A 588 10.95 0.21 24.26
C ALA A 588 10.03 0.07 25.48
N LEU A 589 8.73 0.31 25.32
CA LEU A 589 7.73 0.29 26.40
C LEU A 589 6.90 -1.01 26.45
N GLY A 590 7.17 -1.96 25.55
CA GLY A 590 6.43 -3.21 25.44
C GLY A 590 6.75 -4.24 26.53
N LYS A 591 6.10 -5.40 26.47
CA LYS A 591 6.33 -6.52 27.43
C LYS A 591 7.79 -6.99 27.46
N GLN A 592 8.50 -6.87 26.34
CA GLN A 592 9.95 -7.05 26.26
C GLN A 592 10.56 -5.68 25.98
N GLN A 593 11.02 -4.99 27.02
CA GLN A 593 11.56 -3.63 26.90
C GLN A 593 12.84 -3.65 26.05
N ASN A 594 12.83 -2.92 24.93
CA ASN A 594 13.99 -2.74 24.06
C ASN A 594 14.32 -1.25 23.88
N ILE A 595 14.81 -0.63 24.96
CA ILE A 595 15.23 0.79 24.96
C ILE A 595 16.38 1.03 23.98
N VAL A 596 17.21 0.00 23.76
CA VAL A 596 18.33 0.00 22.80
C VAL A 596 17.85 0.31 21.38
N ALA A 597 16.68 -0.17 20.96
CA ALA A 597 16.13 0.13 19.63
C ALA A 597 15.92 1.63 19.39
N LEU A 598 15.36 2.34 20.38
CA LEU A 598 15.11 3.78 20.30
C LEU A 598 16.42 4.60 20.34
N LEU A 599 17.36 4.20 21.20
CA LEU A 599 18.68 4.83 21.27
C LEU A 599 19.49 4.61 19.98
N ARG A 600 19.35 3.44 19.36
CA ARG A 600 19.97 3.13 18.07
C ARG A 600 19.48 4.07 16.97
N THR A 601 18.17 4.35 16.90
CA THR A 601 17.60 5.30 15.93
C THR A 601 18.16 6.71 16.09
N LEU A 602 18.26 7.18 17.32
CA LEU A 602 18.87 8.47 17.64
C LEU A 602 20.36 8.50 17.26
N LEU A 603 21.11 7.45 17.58
CA LEU A 603 22.54 7.33 17.29
C LEU A 603 22.81 7.32 15.78
N ILE A 604 22.03 6.56 15.01
CA ILE A 604 22.11 6.53 13.55
C ILE A 604 21.79 7.91 12.97
N GLY A 605 20.76 8.59 13.50
CA GLY A 605 20.43 9.96 13.10
C GLY A 605 21.57 10.93 13.33
N GLN A 606 22.22 10.90 14.50
CA GLN A 606 23.38 11.73 14.79
C GLN A 606 24.56 11.45 13.85
N ILE A 607 24.85 10.16 13.60
CA ILE A 607 25.93 9.74 12.71
C ILE A 607 25.72 10.23 11.27
N LEU A 608 24.49 10.15 10.77
CA LEU A 608 24.20 10.40 9.35
C LEU A 608 23.88 11.86 9.05
N LEU A 609 23.35 12.63 10.01
CA LEU A 609 23.00 14.04 9.80
C LEU A 609 24.18 15.01 9.95
N ASP A 610 25.33 14.55 10.47
CA ASP A 610 26.48 15.38 10.89
C ASP A 610 26.02 16.67 11.59
N SER A 611 24.98 16.53 12.40
CA SER A 611 24.25 17.67 12.95
C SER A 611 25.13 18.35 13.98
N THR A 612 25.36 19.66 13.82
CA THR A 612 26.02 20.46 14.85
C THR A 612 25.16 20.60 16.11
N ALA A 613 23.87 20.23 16.05
CA ALA A 613 22.99 20.19 17.19
C ALA A 613 23.33 18.99 18.07
N ARG A 614 23.96 19.27 19.21
CA ARG A 614 24.27 18.26 20.24
C ARG A 614 22.98 17.63 20.74
N VAL A 615 22.67 16.41 20.31
CA VAL A 615 21.60 15.63 20.93
C VAL A 615 22.12 15.12 22.26
N ALA A 616 21.43 15.53 23.33
CA ALA A 616 21.72 15.08 24.67
C ALA A 616 20.48 14.38 25.22
N ILE A 617 20.69 13.20 25.81
CA ILE A 617 19.68 12.59 26.67
C ILE A 617 19.56 13.50 27.90
N ASN A 618 18.40 14.16 28.05
CA ASN A 618 18.17 15.07 29.15
C ASN A 618 18.15 14.30 30.48
N GLU A 619 19.12 14.58 31.35
CA GLU A 619 19.29 13.95 32.67
C GLU A 619 18.03 14.08 33.56
N GLN A 620 17.25 15.14 33.40
CA GLN A 620 16.02 15.34 34.15
C GLN A 620 14.89 14.38 33.72
N THR A 621 14.97 13.79 32.53
CA THR A 621 13.93 12.88 32.01
C THR A 621 13.81 11.63 32.88
N VAL A 622 14.93 11.09 33.35
CA VAL A 622 14.94 9.94 34.27
C VAL A 622 14.30 10.31 35.59
N THR A 623 14.65 11.48 36.14
CA THR A 623 14.08 11.98 37.40
C THR A 623 12.57 12.16 37.28
N LYS A 624 12.10 12.75 36.17
CA LYS A 624 10.67 12.90 35.87
C LYS A 624 9.96 11.56 35.68
N LEU A 625 10.58 10.60 35.01
CA LEU A 625 9.99 9.27 34.84
C LEU A 625 9.89 8.51 36.17
N LYS A 626 10.93 8.57 37.02
CA LYS A 626 10.88 7.98 38.37
C LYS A 626 9.76 8.60 39.21
N GLN A 627 9.61 9.92 39.14
CA GLN A 627 8.54 10.63 39.81
C GLN A 627 7.16 10.20 39.28
N TRP A 628 6.99 10.15 37.96
CA TRP A 628 5.74 9.70 37.34
C TRP A 628 5.39 8.24 37.67
N VAL A 629 6.35 7.31 37.64
CA VAL A 629 6.12 5.90 38.03
C VAL A 629 5.68 5.82 39.49
N SER A 630 6.31 6.59 40.38
CA SER A 630 5.90 6.67 41.79
C SER A 630 4.47 7.20 41.92
N GLU A 631 4.12 8.28 41.22
CA GLU A 631 2.78 8.86 41.21
C GLU A 631 1.75 7.87 40.64
N TRP A 632 2.09 7.16 39.56
CA TRP A 632 1.25 6.14 38.96
C TRP A 632 1.00 4.97 39.90
N GLN A 633 2.02 4.45 40.60
CA GLN A 633 1.87 3.38 41.58
C GLN A 633 0.97 3.79 42.74
N VAL A 634 1.10 5.02 43.22
CA VAL A 634 0.23 5.59 44.26
C VAL A 634 -1.22 5.68 43.78
N LEU A 635 -1.45 6.25 42.60
CA LEU A 635 -2.78 6.36 41.98
C LEU A 635 -3.41 4.97 41.75
N ASN A 636 -2.64 4.01 41.24
CA ASN A 636 -3.15 2.68 40.94
C ASN A 636 -3.50 1.89 42.22
N LYS A 637 -2.74 2.11 43.30
CA LYS A 637 -3.07 1.59 44.63
C LYS A 637 -4.36 2.21 45.18
N GLN A 638 -4.52 3.53 45.06
CA GLN A 638 -5.75 4.22 45.47
C GLN A 638 -6.97 3.74 44.68
N ILE A 639 -6.84 3.55 43.37
CA ILE A 639 -7.89 2.99 42.52
C ILE A 639 -8.24 1.55 42.96
N SER A 640 -7.22 0.73 43.23
CA SER A 640 -7.43 -0.66 43.69
C SER A 640 -8.10 -0.73 45.07
N GLU A 641 -7.84 0.24 45.95
CA GLU A 641 -8.49 0.37 47.25
C GLU A 641 -9.93 0.90 47.15
N LEU A 642 -10.29 1.66 46.11
CA LEU A 642 -11.65 2.12 45.83
C LEU A 642 -12.54 1.07 45.14
N VAL A 643 -11.93 0.05 44.52
CA VAL A 643 -12.63 -1.06 43.83
C VAL A 643 -12.89 -2.25 44.76
N ARG A 644 -12.35 -2.24 45.98
CA ARG A 644 -12.70 -3.15 47.09
C ARG A 644 -13.83 -2.56 47.92
#